data_AF-A0A1X2I2Y8-F1
#
_entry.id   AF-A0A1X2I2Y8-F1
#
_cell.length_a   1.000
_cell.length_b   1.000
_cell.length_c   1.000
_cell.angle_alpha   90.00
_cell.angle_beta   90.00
_cell.angle_gamma   90.00
#
_symmetry.space_group_name_H-M   'P 1'
#
loop_
_entity.id
_entity.type
_entity.pdbx_description
1 polymer ?
#
loop_
_entity_poly.entity_id
_entity_poly.type
_entity_poly.pdbx_seq_one_letter_code
_entity_poly.pdbx_strand_id
1 'polypeptide(L)'
;MNTETDKEFIRTFDQEEDGKQGIKETTDKTDDRSLEDEVVEFSLTTCAPEVHVPNNAPLTVINIPDEDDEYMDYNEVVEMEIGKDVTEAVSTTNTVQFPTIKGEPFGIVLVNIKKTAEERTIHCEKKRLDGETPYVALSYRWGELDEQIVAATDDYHARIVSFQLDDFFKLCEAMQHEPNLQHIEYVWVDALCVDQENVEKRKATIYHMNEIYLRADAVIAVPDLHSAHISATTSANRDAMNLVKKYDRYLYYLLAKSPGAQQSLDEMDNTWMDSLGMPKLDLYRQDFMNSNNTITTSSQSNDRNDDNPCIIQQMMTLMHKRSSEDKAEHGDQLQYRLMVELQRLEWQRQRLDWQRQLEQRKTEITQSMKFLQSIMVDWSNRTWVVSEYHLARRKNGTLKFWYNQLSSPALNGYPFFEYNFDQQKKSTPVYLSGLSDDPIFLQMQQKHHRKDYKSQMVELTNEFYDSMRRQITSRTDLELILQSRASRNEDRFYSIIPLASKYKHYLKDKHSVSGLGISDMLSVRLRLLKWLDTKDKLNLLFCAQNPITSKTIALLPTFATQLKTIKPGLLKLINEYDDSNFDYDNPDCVRLTRDDGDSHLDVLWLCPKSYYIQCPRRSVERSFYDEISGGRGDATNKFWKDVGLDPTKDTLDAVSIPLFMSEHQRGGYQDNDDDITFDDHDDNDLSNNGKLRSNLQLVGSWEKNVWIQYRFCSDYKRHKIYPSLACHMDQHPEGFRIY
;
A
#
# COMPACT_ATOMS: atom_id res chain seq x y z
N MET A 1 9.12 2.35 34.23
CA MET A 1 10.46 1.81 34.50
C MET A 1 11.29 2.03 33.25
N ASN A 2 12.29 2.92 33.34
CA ASN A 2 13.26 3.21 32.28
C ASN A 2 14.31 2.10 32.16
N THR A 3 14.78 1.86 30.94
CA THR A 3 16.13 1.44 30.49
C THR A 3 16.02 1.27 28.97
N GLU A 4 16.62 2.06 28.07
CA GLU A 4 18.06 2.31 27.79
C GLU A 4 18.92 1.03 27.70
N THR A 5 19.38 0.71 26.47
CA THR A 5 20.72 0.16 26.15
C THR A 5 20.96 0.06 24.63
N ASP A 6 21.74 1.02 24.12
CA ASP A 6 22.92 0.95 23.22
C ASP A 6 23.08 -0.18 22.16
N LYS A 7 23.30 0.14 20.87
CA LYS A 7 24.53 0.64 20.20
C LYS A 7 25.71 -0.36 20.19
N GLU A 8 26.08 -0.82 18.99
CA GLU A 8 27.47 -0.85 18.47
C GLU A 8 27.55 -1.54 17.09
N PHE A 9 28.10 -0.85 16.08
CA PHE A 9 29.14 -1.30 15.12
C PHE A 9 29.26 -0.26 13.98
N ILE A 10 30.14 0.73 14.14
CA ILE A 10 30.70 1.50 13.02
C ILE A 10 32.21 1.46 13.17
N ARG A 11 32.88 0.82 12.21
CA ARG A 11 34.33 0.90 12.03
C ARG A 11 34.67 2.19 11.28
N THR A 12 35.51 3.01 11.88
CA THR A 12 36.26 4.08 11.23
C THR A 12 37.41 3.49 10.42
N PHE A 13 37.65 4.01 9.22
CA PHE A 13 38.92 3.89 8.52
C PHE A 13 39.38 5.31 8.19
N ASP A 14 40.51 5.69 8.81
CA ASP A 14 41.21 6.95 8.59
C ASP A 14 42.06 6.92 7.31
N GLN A 15 42.44 8.14 6.94
CA GLN A 15 43.17 8.62 5.78
C GLN A 15 44.63 8.13 5.67
N GLU A 16 45.12 8.19 4.43
CA GLU A 16 46.48 8.46 3.89
C GLU A 16 46.60 7.62 2.59
N GLU A 17 47.10 8.08 1.44
CA GLU A 17 48.24 8.96 1.21
C GLU A 17 48.24 9.48 -0.26
N ASP A 18 49.19 10.37 -0.52
CA ASP A 18 49.53 11.15 -1.71
C ASP A 18 49.53 10.48 -3.10
N GLY A 19 49.28 11.31 -4.13
CA GLY A 19 49.47 10.94 -5.53
C GLY A 19 49.46 12.12 -6.50
N LYS A 20 50.44 13.04 -6.38
CA LYS A 20 50.77 14.02 -7.42
C LYS A 20 51.26 13.31 -8.69
N GLN A 21 50.62 13.53 -9.83
CA GLN A 21 51.28 13.42 -11.13
C GLN A 21 50.71 14.44 -12.12
N GLY A 22 51.60 15.31 -12.60
CA GLY A 22 51.32 16.33 -13.59
C GLY A 22 51.16 15.75 -14.99
N ILE A 23 50.31 16.39 -15.79
CA ILE A 23 50.23 16.14 -17.22
C ILE A 23 50.46 17.47 -17.95
N LYS A 24 51.38 17.37 -18.90
CA LYS A 24 51.96 18.40 -19.74
C LYS A 24 50.92 19.08 -20.64
N GLU A 25 51.10 20.39 -20.76
CA GLU A 25 50.67 21.19 -21.89
C GLU A 25 51.28 20.65 -23.20
N THR A 26 50.43 20.51 -24.21
CA THR A 26 50.84 20.51 -25.61
C THR A 26 50.02 21.55 -26.35
N THR A 27 50.66 22.66 -26.67
CA THR A 27 50.31 23.61 -27.71
C THR A 27 50.40 22.93 -29.09
N ASP A 28 49.37 23.03 -29.92
CA ASP A 28 49.57 23.43 -31.32
C ASP A 28 48.29 23.97 -31.99
N LYS A 29 48.54 24.86 -32.95
CA LYS A 29 47.68 25.83 -33.62
C LYS A 29 46.76 25.22 -34.68
N THR A 30 45.63 25.86 -35.01
CA THR A 30 45.42 26.61 -36.28
C THR A 30 43.96 27.04 -36.52
N ASP A 31 43.84 28.29 -36.96
CA ASP A 31 42.97 28.88 -37.99
C ASP A 31 41.45 29.04 -37.80
N ASP A 32 41.09 30.29 -37.51
CA ASP A 32 40.39 31.21 -38.42
C ASP A 32 39.06 30.74 -39.04
N ARG A 33 37.95 31.23 -38.46
CA ARG A 33 36.78 31.71 -39.22
C ARG A 33 35.90 32.59 -38.34
N SER A 34 35.87 33.86 -38.71
CA SER A 34 34.95 34.90 -38.25
C SER A 34 33.51 34.58 -38.64
N LEU A 35 32.60 34.62 -37.66
CA LEU A 35 31.19 34.98 -37.86
C LEU A 35 30.77 35.78 -36.63
N GLU A 36 30.42 37.03 -36.88
CA GLU A 36 29.80 37.96 -35.95
C GLU A 36 28.40 37.44 -35.61
N ASP A 37 28.07 37.32 -34.33
CA ASP A 37 26.69 37.35 -33.85
C ASP A 37 26.65 37.88 -32.41
N GLU A 38 25.74 38.83 -32.20
CA GLU A 38 25.52 39.61 -30.98
C GLU A 38 25.24 38.72 -29.77
N VAL A 39 26.08 38.84 -28.73
CA VAL A 39 25.79 38.33 -27.39
C VAL A 39 25.42 39.51 -26.50
N VAL A 40 24.16 39.52 -26.06
CA VAL A 40 23.63 40.41 -25.02
C VAL A 40 24.26 40.02 -23.68
N GLU A 41 25.07 40.92 -23.14
CA GLU A 41 25.80 40.78 -21.89
C GLU A 41 24.87 41.05 -20.69
N PHE A 42 24.42 39.99 -19.99
CA PHE A 42 23.75 40.11 -18.70
C PHE A 42 24.81 40.14 -17.58
N SER A 43 25.04 41.32 -17.00
CA SER A 43 25.89 41.51 -15.83
C SER A 43 25.25 40.92 -14.58
N LEU A 44 25.84 39.86 -14.03
CA LEU A 44 25.58 39.36 -12.68
C LEU A 44 26.44 40.14 -11.68
N THR A 45 25.82 41.05 -10.94
CA THR A 45 26.46 41.74 -9.81
C THR A 45 26.32 40.87 -8.56
N THR A 46 27.42 40.27 -8.11
CA THR A 46 27.54 39.59 -6.82
C THR A 46 27.82 40.61 -5.72
N CYS A 47 26.83 40.89 -4.87
CA CYS A 47 27.04 41.56 -3.58
C CYS A 47 26.86 40.51 -2.46
N ALA A 48 27.96 40.13 -1.82
CA ALA A 48 27.94 39.40 -0.55
C ALA A 48 28.06 40.40 0.60
N PRO A 49 27.25 40.32 1.66
CA PRO A 49 27.58 40.91 2.94
C PRO A 49 28.19 39.86 3.86
N GLU A 50 29.37 40.18 4.39
CA GLU A 50 29.98 39.50 5.53
C GLU A 50 29.10 39.70 6.77
N VAL A 51 28.66 38.60 7.39
CA VAL A 51 28.05 38.62 8.73
C VAL A 51 28.92 37.78 9.65
N HIS A 52 29.54 38.46 10.61
CA HIS A 52 30.25 37.87 11.74
C HIS A 52 29.28 37.12 12.66
N VAL A 53 29.54 35.84 12.90
CA VAL A 53 28.89 35.02 13.93
C VAL A 53 29.85 34.85 15.11
N PRO A 54 29.46 35.17 16.37
CA PRO A 54 30.21 34.74 17.54
C PRO A 54 29.76 33.35 18.00
N ASN A 55 30.76 32.49 18.21
CA ASN A 55 30.62 31.17 18.80
C ASN A 55 30.31 31.21 20.30
N ASN A 56 29.63 30.14 20.75
CA ASN A 56 29.49 29.61 22.12
C ASN A 56 28.34 30.15 22.99
N ALA A 57 27.20 29.45 22.91
CA ALA A 57 26.30 29.23 24.05
C ALA A 57 25.78 27.76 24.02
N PRO A 58 25.59 27.11 25.19
CA PRO A 58 25.28 25.68 25.25
C PRO A 58 23.83 25.41 24.81
N LEU A 59 23.68 24.35 24.00
CA LEU A 59 22.39 23.77 23.62
C LEU A 59 21.57 23.43 24.88
N THR A 60 20.51 24.21 25.08
CA THR A 60 19.48 23.89 26.07
C THR A 60 18.50 22.95 25.36
N VAL A 61 18.51 21.67 25.74
CA VAL A 61 17.50 20.71 25.32
C VAL A 61 16.18 21.16 25.95
N ILE A 62 15.30 21.74 25.14
CA ILE A 62 13.93 22.03 25.53
C ILE A 62 13.18 20.69 25.41
N ASN A 63 12.93 20.06 26.55
CA ASN A 63 11.93 19.00 26.62
C ASN A 63 10.57 19.62 26.28
N ILE A 64 10.06 19.29 25.10
CA ILE A 64 8.66 19.53 24.74
C ILE A 64 7.85 18.53 25.60
N PRO A 65 6.97 18.99 26.50
CA PRO A 65 6.08 18.08 27.20
C PRO A 65 5.12 17.44 26.17
N ASP A 66 4.89 16.14 26.30
CA ASP A 66 3.80 15.46 25.61
C ASP A 66 2.50 16.25 25.88
N GLU A 67 1.86 16.74 24.82
CA GLU A 67 0.55 17.39 24.90
C GLU A 67 -0.50 16.32 25.24
N ASP A 68 -0.69 16.10 26.54
CA ASP A 68 -1.94 15.55 27.05
C ASP A 68 -3.04 16.59 26.78
N ASP A 69 -3.80 16.38 25.69
CA ASP A 69 -5.07 17.06 25.45
C ASP A 69 -6.05 16.70 26.60
N GLU A 70 -6.08 17.54 27.64
CA GLU A 70 -7.12 17.51 28.68
C GLU A 70 -8.49 17.77 28.02
N TYR A 71 -9.18 16.69 27.65
CA TYR A 71 -10.56 16.76 27.19
C TYR A 71 -11.48 16.96 28.41
N MET A 72 -12.00 18.18 28.53
CA MET A 72 -12.99 18.57 29.53
C MET A 72 -14.23 17.65 29.49
N ASP A 73 -14.63 17.17 30.67
CA ASP A 73 -15.83 16.37 30.94
C ASP A 73 -17.09 17.24 30.82
N TYR A 74 -18.01 16.88 29.93
CA TYR A 74 -19.27 17.61 29.70
C TYR A 74 -20.47 16.72 30.02
N ASN A 75 -21.00 16.87 31.23
CA ASN A 75 -22.35 16.43 31.60
C ASN A 75 -23.23 17.65 31.86
N GLU A 76 -23.94 18.12 30.84
CA GLU A 76 -25.16 18.91 31.07
C GLU A 76 -26.15 18.65 29.92
N VAL A 77 -27.06 17.69 30.16
CA VAL A 77 -28.13 17.31 29.23
C VAL A 77 -29.35 18.18 29.53
N VAL A 78 -29.75 18.99 28.55
CA VAL A 78 -31.10 19.59 28.50
C VAL A 78 -31.99 18.62 27.71
N GLU A 79 -32.84 17.88 28.41
CA GLU A 79 -33.88 17.04 27.80
C GLU A 79 -35.00 17.94 27.23
N MET A 80 -35.25 17.83 25.92
CA MET A 80 -36.48 18.33 25.30
C MET A 80 -37.31 17.13 24.82
N GLU A 81 -38.48 16.94 25.44
CA GLU A 81 -39.48 15.97 25.04
C GLU A 81 -40.03 16.29 23.63
N ILE A 82 -40.01 15.30 22.74
CA ILE A 82 -40.72 15.34 21.46
C ILE A 82 -41.77 14.23 21.45
N GLY A 83 -43.04 14.64 21.33
CA GLY A 83 -44.20 13.78 21.25
C GLY A 83 -44.26 12.96 19.97
N LYS A 84 -44.75 11.73 20.12
CA LYS A 84 -45.05 10.76 19.07
C LYS A 84 -46.35 11.16 18.35
N ASP A 85 -46.33 11.23 17.02
CA ASP A 85 -47.22 10.39 16.20
C ASP A 85 -46.91 10.49 14.69
N VAL A 86 -47.46 9.52 13.96
CA VAL A 86 -47.63 9.40 12.50
C VAL A 86 -46.67 8.44 11.76
N THR A 87 -47.33 7.39 11.24
CA THR A 87 -46.86 6.36 10.33
C THR A 87 -47.17 6.79 8.90
N GLU A 88 -46.16 6.88 8.03
CA GLU A 88 -46.34 6.77 6.58
C GLU A 88 -45.01 6.40 5.91
N ALA A 89 -45.04 5.34 5.10
CA ALA A 89 -43.87 4.80 4.40
C ALA A 89 -43.57 5.65 3.16
N VAL A 90 -42.58 6.52 3.27
CA VAL A 90 -41.97 7.24 2.14
C VAL A 90 -40.52 6.82 2.05
N SER A 91 -40.06 6.52 0.83
CA SER A 91 -38.66 6.23 0.49
C SER A 91 -37.79 7.44 0.86
N THR A 92 -37.24 7.43 2.07
CA THR A 92 -36.37 8.48 2.58
C THR A 92 -34.91 8.14 2.27
N THR A 93 -34.32 8.91 1.36
CA THR A 93 -32.91 9.27 1.53
C THR A 93 -32.79 10.01 2.86
N ASN A 94 -32.39 9.31 3.91
CA ASN A 94 -32.13 9.89 5.23
C ASN A 94 -30.96 10.88 5.11
N THR A 95 -31.26 12.12 4.77
CA THR A 95 -30.34 13.24 4.93
C THR A 95 -30.22 13.50 6.42
N VAL A 96 -29.08 13.14 7.00
CA VAL A 96 -28.75 13.48 8.39
C VAL A 96 -28.78 15.00 8.49
N GLN A 97 -29.82 15.55 9.13
CA GLN A 97 -29.90 16.99 9.41
C GLN A 97 -28.90 17.30 10.52
N PHE A 98 -27.81 17.97 10.17
CA PHE A 98 -26.89 18.52 11.14
C PHE A 98 -27.59 19.68 11.87
N PRO A 99 -27.42 19.81 13.20
CA PRO A 99 -28.04 20.87 13.98
C PRO A 99 -27.68 22.22 13.37
N THR A 100 -28.65 22.84 12.72
CA THR A 100 -28.49 24.14 12.09
C THR A 100 -28.55 25.16 13.23
N ILE A 101 -27.40 25.68 13.63
CA ILE A 101 -27.35 26.83 14.53
C ILE A 101 -28.06 27.96 13.79
N LYS A 102 -29.25 28.37 14.29
CA LYS A 102 -30.03 29.45 13.70
C LYS A 102 -29.20 30.73 13.70
N GLY A 103 -28.73 31.17 12.53
CA GLY A 103 -28.20 32.53 12.40
C GLY A 103 -27.47 32.83 11.10
N GLU A 104 -26.37 32.16 10.82
CA GLU A 104 -25.45 32.60 9.76
C GLU A 104 -25.00 31.44 8.86
N PRO A 105 -24.93 31.66 7.53
CA PRO A 105 -24.40 30.65 6.61
C PRO A 105 -22.94 30.33 6.96
N PHE A 106 -22.60 29.04 6.96
CA PHE A 106 -21.26 28.59 7.29
C PHE A 106 -20.24 29.12 6.27
N GLY A 107 -19.26 29.88 6.75
CA GLY A 107 -18.15 30.39 5.95
C GLY A 107 -17.04 29.35 5.82
N ILE A 108 -16.46 29.22 4.63
CA ILE A 108 -15.28 28.42 4.35
C ILE A 108 -14.12 29.32 3.91
N VAL A 109 -12.90 28.94 4.27
CA VAL A 109 -11.69 29.57 3.74
C VAL A 109 -11.23 28.76 2.53
N LEU A 110 -10.81 29.45 1.48
CA LEU A 110 -10.34 28.83 0.23
C LEU A 110 -9.04 29.51 -0.23
N VAL A 111 -8.11 28.74 -0.78
CA VAL A 111 -6.85 29.27 -1.35
C VAL A 111 -7.05 29.62 -2.82
N ASN A 112 -6.66 30.84 -3.23
CA ASN A 112 -6.67 31.26 -4.63
C ASN A 112 -5.52 30.60 -5.39
N ILE A 113 -5.84 29.66 -6.29
CA ILE A 113 -4.86 28.83 -7.02
C ILE A 113 -3.93 29.70 -7.87
N LYS A 114 -4.50 30.71 -8.55
CA LYS A 114 -3.76 31.55 -9.49
C LYS A 114 -2.70 32.38 -8.78
N LYS A 115 -3.15 33.23 -7.84
CA LYS A 115 -2.28 34.11 -7.07
C LYS A 115 -1.22 33.31 -6.32
N THR A 116 -1.61 32.17 -5.74
CA THR A 116 -0.70 31.34 -4.96
C THR A 116 0.45 30.76 -5.78
N ALA A 117 0.22 30.36 -7.04
CA ALA A 117 1.32 29.88 -7.87
C ALA A 117 2.18 31.01 -8.46
N GLU A 118 1.56 32.13 -8.86
CA GLU A 118 2.27 33.27 -9.47
C GLU A 118 3.13 34.02 -8.46
N GLU A 119 2.61 34.28 -7.26
CA GLU A 119 3.27 35.09 -6.22
C GLU A 119 4.12 34.23 -5.26
N ARG A 120 3.97 32.89 -5.30
CA ARG A 120 4.58 31.94 -4.35
C ARG A 120 4.31 32.30 -2.89
N THR A 121 3.11 32.81 -2.62
CA THR A 121 2.60 33.16 -1.30
C THR A 121 1.19 32.60 -1.15
N ILE A 122 0.79 32.18 0.05
CA ILE A 122 -0.56 31.65 0.25
C ILE A 122 -1.56 32.81 0.27
N HIS A 123 -2.56 32.77 -0.61
CA HIS A 123 -3.65 33.75 -0.62
C HIS A 123 -4.98 33.06 -0.31
N CYS A 124 -5.49 33.23 0.91
CA CYS A 124 -6.81 32.69 1.26
C CYS A 124 -7.90 33.76 1.21
N GLU A 125 -9.11 33.33 0.84
CA GLU A 125 -10.32 34.15 0.82
C GLU A 125 -11.45 33.42 1.56
N LYS A 126 -12.23 34.15 2.37
CA LYS A 126 -13.44 33.62 2.99
C LYS A 126 -14.59 33.66 1.98
N LYS A 127 -15.24 32.51 1.78
CA LYS A 127 -16.43 32.34 0.95
C LYS A 127 -17.54 31.69 1.76
N ARG A 128 -18.75 31.70 1.22
CA ARG A 128 -19.88 30.98 1.79
C ARG A 128 -19.88 29.54 1.26
N LEU A 129 -20.03 28.55 2.14
CA LEU A 129 -20.13 27.15 1.71
C LEU A 129 -21.37 26.89 0.85
N ASP A 130 -22.45 27.64 1.07
CA ASP A 130 -23.70 27.61 0.30
C ASP A 130 -23.70 28.52 -0.92
N GLY A 131 -22.58 29.16 -1.24
CA GLY A 131 -22.41 29.92 -2.47
C GLY A 131 -22.10 29.06 -3.69
N GLU A 132 -22.22 29.65 -4.87
CA GLU A 132 -21.87 29.05 -6.17
C GLU A 132 -20.37 29.17 -6.50
N THR A 133 -19.50 29.28 -5.49
CA THR A 133 -18.05 29.44 -5.73
C THR A 133 -17.46 28.07 -6.06
N PRO A 134 -16.98 27.84 -7.30
CA PRO A 134 -16.40 26.54 -7.64
C PRO A 134 -15.03 26.39 -6.97
N TYR A 135 -14.75 25.19 -6.48
CA TYR A 135 -13.46 24.88 -5.86
C TYR A 135 -13.08 23.41 -5.98
N VAL A 136 -11.76 23.17 -5.93
CA VAL A 136 -11.16 21.85 -5.77
C VAL A 136 -11.04 21.51 -4.29
N ALA A 137 -11.40 20.31 -3.86
CA ALA A 137 -11.00 19.78 -2.55
C ALA A 137 -9.79 18.85 -2.69
N LEU A 138 -8.75 19.11 -1.92
CA LEU A 138 -7.52 18.32 -1.96
C LEU A 138 -7.61 17.12 -1.02
N SER A 139 -7.19 15.95 -1.50
CA SER A 139 -7.01 14.73 -0.69
C SER A 139 -5.54 14.37 -0.67
N TYR A 140 -4.92 14.38 0.50
CA TYR A 140 -3.48 14.19 0.65
C TYR A 140 -3.12 13.60 2.02
N ARG A 141 -1.84 13.33 2.23
CA ARG A 141 -1.33 12.74 3.48
C ARG A 141 -1.10 13.81 4.55
N TRP A 142 -1.65 13.58 5.74
CA TRP A 142 -1.44 14.46 6.90
C TRP A 142 -0.13 14.16 7.66
N GLY A 143 0.54 15.25 8.10
CA GLY A 143 1.50 15.34 9.21
C GLY A 143 2.73 14.43 9.16
N GLU A 144 3.92 15.00 9.04
CA GLU A 144 5.23 14.29 9.09
C GLU A 144 6.46 15.19 8.85
N LEU A 145 6.25 16.51 8.76
CA LEU A 145 7.27 17.52 8.53
C LEU A 145 7.29 18.52 9.69
N ASP A 146 8.40 19.24 9.78
CA ASP A 146 8.53 20.39 10.66
C ASP A 146 7.44 21.44 10.36
N GLU A 147 6.93 22.06 11.42
CA GLU A 147 5.86 23.04 11.35
C GLU A 147 6.27 24.28 10.56
N GLN A 148 5.48 24.63 9.55
CA GLN A 148 5.58 25.88 8.80
C GLN A 148 4.38 26.75 9.13
N ILE A 149 4.62 27.98 9.59
CA ILE A 149 3.56 28.94 9.93
C ILE A 149 3.37 29.90 8.76
N VAL A 150 2.14 30.03 8.28
CA VAL A 150 1.80 30.94 7.18
C VAL A 150 0.58 31.77 7.55
N ALA A 151 0.58 33.06 7.22
CA ALA A 151 -0.61 33.90 7.35
C ALA A 151 -1.67 33.40 6.34
N ALA A 152 -2.74 32.77 6.85
CA ALA A 152 -3.81 32.26 6.00
C ALA A 152 -4.83 33.37 5.72
N THR A 153 -5.30 34.02 6.77
CA THR A 153 -6.17 35.21 6.69
C THR A 153 -5.69 36.25 7.69
N ASP A 154 -6.26 37.45 7.66
CA ASP A 154 -5.97 38.48 8.66
C ASP A 154 -6.27 38.02 10.11
N ASP A 155 -7.10 36.98 10.26
CA ASP A 155 -7.61 36.51 11.55
C ASP A 155 -6.88 35.29 12.13
N TYR A 156 -6.09 34.55 11.33
CA TYR A 156 -5.34 33.38 11.83
C TYR A 156 -4.17 32.96 10.94
N HIS A 157 -3.23 32.25 11.56
CA HIS A 157 -2.10 31.62 10.90
C HIS A 157 -2.35 30.11 10.74
N ALA A 158 -2.11 29.59 9.55
CA ALA A 158 -2.11 28.15 9.29
C ALA A 158 -0.78 27.55 9.73
N ARG A 159 -0.87 26.37 10.37
CA ARG A 159 0.27 25.57 10.82
C ARG A 159 0.34 24.31 9.97
N ILE A 160 1.34 24.23 9.10
CA ILE A 160 1.46 23.19 8.08
C ILE A 160 2.57 22.23 8.50
N VAL A 161 2.18 20.99 8.80
CA VAL A 161 3.10 19.89 9.13
C VAL A 161 3.08 18.77 8.08
N SER A 162 2.29 18.91 7.03
CA SER A 162 1.98 17.81 6.11
C SER A 162 2.74 17.87 4.79
N PHE A 163 3.10 19.06 4.32
CA PHE A 163 3.81 19.25 3.05
C PHE A 163 4.67 20.52 3.08
N GLN A 164 5.65 20.60 2.17
CA GLN A 164 6.44 21.81 1.95
C GLN A 164 5.67 22.78 1.06
N LEU A 165 5.76 24.09 1.34
CA LEU A 165 5.08 25.11 0.53
C LEU A 165 5.48 25.08 -0.94
N ASP A 166 6.75 24.82 -1.25
CA ASP A 166 7.23 24.70 -2.62
C ASP A 166 6.53 23.60 -3.42
N ASP A 167 6.19 22.48 -2.77
CA ASP A 167 5.46 21.39 -3.40
C ASP A 167 4.00 21.77 -3.63
N PHE A 168 3.40 22.53 -2.72
CA PHE A 168 2.04 23.06 -2.90
C PHE A 168 1.96 24.14 -4.00
N PHE A 169 2.97 25.00 -4.13
CA PHE A 169 3.05 25.98 -5.23
C PHE A 169 3.14 25.31 -6.60
N LYS A 170 3.96 24.27 -6.73
CA LYS A 170 4.04 23.45 -7.97
C LYS A 170 2.69 22.80 -8.29
N LEU A 171 1.98 22.30 -7.29
CA LEU A 171 0.64 21.74 -7.48
C LEU A 171 -0.34 22.81 -7.97
N CYS A 172 -0.31 24.02 -7.40
CA CYS A 172 -1.14 25.13 -7.86
C CYS A 172 -0.85 25.49 -9.33
N GLU A 173 0.43 25.53 -9.71
CA GLU A 173 0.86 25.75 -11.10
C GLU A 173 0.32 24.64 -12.02
N ALA A 174 0.43 23.37 -11.61
CA ALA A 174 -0.10 22.24 -12.38
C ALA A 174 -1.64 22.33 -12.54
N MET A 175 -2.37 22.71 -11.49
CA MET A 175 -3.83 22.90 -11.55
C MET A 175 -4.24 24.03 -12.50
N GLN A 176 -3.48 25.13 -12.58
CA GLN A 176 -3.75 26.21 -13.54
C GLN A 176 -3.66 25.74 -14.99
N HIS A 177 -2.79 24.77 -15.27
CA HIS A 177 -2.60 24.29 -16.63
C HIS A 177 -3.48 23.07 -16.95
N GLU A 178 -4.08 22.41 -15.96
CA GLU A 178 -4.96 21.26 -16.17
C GLU A 178 -6.25 21.70 -16.90
N PRO A 179 -6.56 21.14 -18.10
CA PRO A 179 -7.63 21.66 -18.96
C PRO A 179 -9.03 21.69 -18.34
N ASN A 180 -9.34 20.76 -17.44
CA ASN A 180 -10.62 20.63 -16.75
C ASN A 180 -10.68 21.42 -15.44
N LEU A 181 -9.56 21.99 -14.95
CA LEU A 181 -9.50 22.76 -13.71
C LEU A 181 -9.20 24.24 -13.96
N GLN A 182 -8.82 24.63 -15.18
CA GLN A 182 -8.56 26.01 -15.58
C GLN A 182 -9.66 27.02 -15.20
N HIS A 183 -10.91 26.57 -15.11
CA HIS A 183 -12.07 27.40 -14.77
C HIS A 183 -12.35 27.48 -13.25
N ILE A 184 -11.60 26.74 -12.43
CA ILE A 184 -11.76 26.70 -10.97
C ILE A 184 -10.66 27.54 -10.33
N GLU A 185 -11.04 28.62 -9.64
CA GLU A 185 -10.09 29.59 -9.09
C GLU A 185 -9.55 29.20 -7.71
N TYR A 186 -10.23 28.29 -7.02
CA TYR A 186 -10.03 28.03 -5.61
C TYR A 186 -9.74 26.56 -5.30
N VAL A 187 -8.88 26.34 -4.30
CA VAL A 187 -8.63 25.03 -3.71
C VAL A 187 -8.85 25.07 -2.19
N TRP A 188 -9.52 24.06 -1.67
CA TRP A 188 -9.66 23.80 -0.25
C TRP A 188 -8.63 22.76 0.19
N VAL A 189 -7.82 23.14 1.17
CA VAL A 189 -6.82 22.29 1.82
C VAL A 189 -6.96 22.49 3.31
N ASP A 190 -7.37 21.46 4.04
CA ASP A 190 -7.62 21.52 5.49
C ASP A 190 -6.45 22.10 6.32
N ALA A 191 -5.19 21.80 5.99
CA ALA A 191 -4.02 22.36 6.68
C ALA A 191 -3.90 23.88 6.55
N LEU A 192 -4.51 24.47 5.53
CA LEU A 192 -4.51 25.92 5.27
C LEU A 192 -5.84 26.58 5.61
N CYS A 193 -6.95 25.89 5.32
CA CYS A 193 -8.31 26.43 5.31
C CYS A 193 -9.05 26.20 6.64
N VAL A 194 -8.45 25.48 7.58
CA VAL A 194 -9.00 25.26 8.93
C VAL A 194 -8.15 26.05 9.92
N ASP A 195 -8.80 26.86 10.75
CA ASP A 195 -8.18 27.54 11.90
C ASP A 195 -7.85 26.49 12.97
N GLN A 196 -6.61 26.00 12.96
CA GLN A 196 -6.16 24.91 13.84
C GLN A 196 -6.02 25.34 15.31
N GLU A 197 -5.82 26.64 15.56
CA GLU A 197 -5.63 27.22 16.90
C GLU A 197 -6.97 27.45 17.61
N ASN A 198 -8.02 27.80 16.87
CA ASN A 198 -9.36 27.98 17.42
C ASN A 198 -10.13 26.65 17.45
N VAL A 199 -10.17 26.00 18.62
CA VAL A 199 -10.84 24.70 18.84
C VAL A 199 -12.30 24.68 18.36
N GLU A 200 -13.06 25.75 18.60
CA GLU A 200 -14.47 25.83 18.21
C GLU A 200 -14.64 25.90 16.69
N LYS A 201 -13.88 26.76 16.01
CA LYS A 201 -13.91 26.87 14.53
C LYS A 201 -13.36 25.61 13.86
N ARG A 202 -12.29 25.02 14.40
CA ARG A 202 -11.74 23.75 13.95
C ARG A 202 -12.81 22.67 14.00
N LYS A 203 -13.45 22.51 15.16
CA LYS A 203 -14.52 21.54 15.39
C LYS A 203 -15.72 21.79 14.46
N ALA A 204 -16.16 23.04 14.32
CA ALA A 204 -17.23 23.41 13.39
C ALA A 204 -16.89 23.03 11.94
N THR A 205 -15.66 23.32 11.49
CA THR A 205 -15.23 22.98 10.12
C THR A 205 -15.13 21.48 9.91
N ILE A 206 -14.58 20.74 10.88
CA ILE A 206 -14.55 19.27 10.86
C ILE A 206 -15.97 18.69 10.77
N TYR A 207 -16.96 19.31 11.44
CA TYR A 207 -18.34 18.88 11.31
C TYR A 207 -18.91 19.05 9.90
N HIS A 208 -18.49 20.08 9.17
CA HIS A 208 -18.88 20.36 7.78
C HIS A 208 -17.96 19.71 6.72
N MET A 209 -16.91 18.97 7.11
CA MET A 209 -15.93 18.43 6.14
C MET A 209 -16.58 17.59 5.03
N ASN A 210 -17.55 16.74 5.37
CA ASN A 210 -18.29 15.96 4.36
C ASN A 210 -19.03 16.87 3.37
N GLU A 211 -19.64 17.96 3.84
CA GLU A 211 -20.34 18.93 3.00
C GLU A 211 -19.35 19.69 2.10
N ILE A 212 -18.17 20.04 2.62
CA ILE A 212 -17.10 20.67 1.86
C ILE A 212 -16.65 19.77 0.70
N TYR A 213 -16.35 18.49 0.94
CA TYR A 213 -15.99 17.57 -0.15
C TYR A 213 -17.15 17.30 -1.11
N LEU A 214 -18.39 17.20 -0.61
CA LEU A 214 -19.57 17.02 -1.45
C LEU A 214 -19.88 18.23 -2.33
N ARG A 215 -19.50 19.45 -1.91
CA ARG A 215 -19.73 20.67 -2.70
C ARG A 215 -18.60 21.01 -3.66
N ALA A 216 -17.37 20.56 -3.40
CA ALA A 216 -16.22 20.76 -4.29
C ALA A 216 -16.44 20.19 -5.70
N ASP A 217 -16.28 20.99 -6.76
CA ASP A 217 -16.45 20.57 -8.17
C ASP A 217 -15.57 19.38 -8.55
N ALA A 218 -14.36 19.34 -7.99
CA ALA A 218 -13.44 18.22 -8.13
C ALA A 218 -12.79 17.85 -6.79
N VAL A 219 -12.53 16.55 -6.61
CA VAL A 219 -11.65 16.05 -5.57
C VAL A 219 -10.37 15.53 -6.24
N ILE A 220 -9.22 16.04 -5.81
CA ILE A 220 -7.92 15.64 -6.34
C ILE A 220 -7.12 14.93 -5.27
N ALA A 221 -6.77 13.67 -5.52
CA ALA A 221 -5.81 12.93 -4.73
C ALA A 221 -4.38 13.31 -5.12
N VAL A 222 -3.55 13.71 -4.15
CA VAL A 222 -2.13 14.00 -4.34
C VAL A 222 -1.30 13.16 -3.37
N PRO A 223 -1.02 11.89 -3.73
CA PRO A 223 -0.41 10.92 -2.83
C PRO A 223 0.98 11.32 -2.32
N ASP A 224 1.74 12.09 -3.10
CA ASP A 224 3.13 12.46 -2.85
C ASP A 224 3.32 13.94 -2.46
N LEU A 225 2.26 14.65 -2.01
CA LEU A 225 2.38 16.06 -1.61
C LEU A 225 3.39 16.26 -0.45
N HIS A 226 3.62 15.22 0.35
CA HIS A 226 4.59 15.15 1.45
C HIS A 226 5.98 14.68 0.97
N SER A 227 6.37 15.05 -0.25
CA SER A 227 7.52 14.47 -0.97
C SER A 227 8.84 14.60 -0.19
N ALA A 228 9.02 15.71 0.52
CA ALA A 228 10.16 15.94 1.40
C ALA A 228 10.32 14.84 2.46
N HIS A 229 9.23 14.45 3.13
CA HIS A 229 9.25 13.38 4.13
C HIS A 229 9.62 12.04 3.49
N ILE A 230 8.97 11.68 2.36
CA ILE A 230 9.22 10.44 1.64
C ILE A 230 10.72 10.31 1.29
N SER A 231 11.30 11.40 0.78
CA SER A 231 12.71 11.47 0.38
C SER A 231 13.67 11.38 1.57
N ALA A 232 13.27 11.89 2.73
CA ALA A 232 14.06 11.89 3.95
C ALA A 232 14.03 10.54 4.68
N THR A 233 12.96 9.74 4.53
CA THR A 233 12.81 8.47 5.27
C THR A 233 13.90 7.45 4.94
N THR A 234 14.23 7.28 3.65
CA THR A 234 15.26 6.32 3.21
C THR A 234 15.99 6.79 1.95
N SER A 235 17.25 6.40 1.77
CA SER A 235 17.98 6.65 0.53
C SER A 235 17.30 6.00 -0.68
N ALA A 236 16.74 4.80 -0.51
CA ALA A 236 16.01 4.09 -1.57
C ALA A 236 14.79 4.87 -2.08
N ASN A 237 14.05 5.55 -1.19
CA ASN A 237 12.94 6.42 -1.60
C ASN A 237 13.44 7.61 -2.41
N ARG A 238 14.52 8.26 -1.96
CA ARG A 238 15.12 9.38 -2.69
C ARG A 238 15.62 8.95 -4.08
N ASP A 239 16.26 7.79 -4.18
CA ASP A 239 16.70 7.23 -5.46
C ASP A 239 15.50 6.94 -6.36
N ALA A 240 14.42 6.35 -5.82
CA ALA A 240 13.20 6.11 -6.56
C ALA A 240 12.54 7.42 -7.04
N MET A 241 12.51 8.48 -6.23
CA MET A 241 12.00 9.80 -6.65
C MET A 241 12.86 10.42 -7.76
N ASN A 242 14.18 10.27 -7.69
CA ASN A 242 15.08 10.69 -8.76
C ASN A 242 14.80 9.94 -10.07
N LEU A 243 14.50 8.63 -9.99
CA LEU A 243 14.09 7.84 -11.15
C LEU A 243 12.73 8.28 -11.69
N VAL A 244 11.74 8.57 -10.83
CA VAL A 244 10.44 9.12 -11.24
C VAL A 244 10.65 10.42 -12.01
N LYS A 245 11.48 11.34 -11.50
CA LYS A 245 11.80 12.60 -12.15
C LYS A 245 12.55 12.39 -13.48
N LYS A 246 13.48 11.43 -13.54
CA LYS A 246 14.23 11.07 -14.76
C LYS A 246 13.31 10.57 -15.87
N TYR A 247 12.22 9.88 -15.52
CA TYR A 247 11.28 9.27 -16.46
C TYR A 247 9.88 9.91 -16.43
N ASP A 248 9.73 11.12 -15.92
CA ASP A 248 8.43 11.76 -15.63
C ASP A 248 7.46 11.72 -16.82
N ARG A 249 7.90 12.16 -18.00
CA ARG A 249 7.11 12.17 -19.23
C ARG A 249 6.79 10.76 -19.71
N TYR A 250 7.74 9.83 -19.60
CA TYR A 250 7.53 8.42 -19.96
C TYR A 250 6.48 7.77 -19.06
N LEU A 251 6.59 7.97 -17.74
CA LEU A 251 5.65 7.48 -16.73
C LEU A 251 4.26 8.11 -16.91
N TYR A 252 4.19 9.41 -17.25
CA TYR A 252 2.92 10.06 -17.55
C TYR A 252 2.18 9.37 -18.69
N TYR A 253 2.81 9.17 -19.86
CA TYR A 253 2.13 8.50 -20.98
C TYR A 253 1.85 7.02 -20.71
N LEU A 254 2.73 6.36 -19.93
CA LEU A 254 2.50 4.99 -19.49
C LEU A 254 1.22 4.88 -18.65
N LEU A 255 1.00 5.84 -17.73
CA LEU A 255 -0.19 5.90 -16.89
C LEU A 255 -1.44 6.43 -17.62
N ALA A 256 -1.33 7.46 -18.46
CA ALA A 256 -2.47 8.20 -19.01
C ALA A 256 -3.41 7.37 -19.89
N LYS A 257 -2.90 6.31 -20.56
CA LYS A 257 -3.66 5.46 -21.50
C LYS A 257 -4.48 6.23 -22.55
N SER A 258 -4.12 7.48 -22.86
CA SER A 258 -4.87 8.32 -23.80
C SER A 258 -4.66 7.88 -25.26
N PRO A 259 -5.61 8.18 -26.16
CA PRO A 259 -5.39 8.05 -27.60
C PRO A 259 -4.19 8.93 -28.00
N GLY A 260 -3.07 8.30 -28.38
CA GLY A 260 -1.80 8.99 -28.69
C GLY A 260 -0.69 8.76 -27.67
N ALA A 261 -0.98 8.29 -26.45
CA ALA A 261 0.04 7.97 -25.46
C ALA A 261 1.05 6.92 -25.99
N GLN A 262 0.55 5.89 -26.69
CA GLN A 262 1.42 4.88 -27.30
C GLN A 262 2.35 5.47 -28.36
N GLN A 263 1.88 6.42 -29.17
CA GLN A 263 2.71 7.09 -30.15
C GLN A 263 3.83 7.88 -29.48
N SER A 264 3.51 8.63 -28.41
CA SER A 264 4.51 9.36 -27.64
C SER A 264 5.52 8.42 -26.96
N LEU A 265 5.07 7.27 -26.45
CA LEU A 265 5.98 6.23 -25.92
C LEU A 265 6.94 5.70 -26.99
N ASP A 266 6.42 5.40 -28.19
CA ASP A 266 7.23 4.93 -29.31
C ASP A 266 8.22 6.01 -29.79
N GLU A 267 7.82 7.28 -29.81
CA GLU A 267 8.70 8.41 -30.14
C GLU A 267 9.82 8.59 -29.11
N MET A 268 9.50 8.48 -27.81
CA MET A 268 10.50 8.54 -26.74
C MET A 268 11.46 7.35 -26.78
N ASP A 269 10.95 6.15 -27.04
CA ASP A 269 11.80 4.96 -27.20
C ASP A 269 12.72 5.08 -28.41
N ASN A 270 12.24 5.61 -29.53
CA ASN A 270 13.05 5.90 -30.70
C ASN A 270 14.11 6.97 -30.44
N THR A 271 13.74 8.04 -29.73
CA THR A 271 14.67 9.13 -29.37
C THR A 271 15.76 8.62 -28.42
N TRP A 272 15.39 7.79 -27.44
CA TRP A 272 16.34 7.14 -26.55
C TRP A 272 17.28 6.21 -27.32
N MET A 273 16.76 5.35 -28.21
CA MET A 273 17.60 4.49 -29.05
C MET A 273 18.53 5.30 -29.99
N ASP A 274 18.06 6.42 -30.55
CA ASP A 274 18.89 7.36 -31.32
C ASP A 274 20.07 7.88 -30.48
N SER A 275 19.83 8.22 -29.21
CA SER A 275 20.88 8.69 -28.29
C SER A 275 21.97 7.64 -28.00
N LEU A 276 21.65 6.35 -28.18
CA LEU A 276 22.60 5.24 -28.04
C LEU A 276 23.37 4.93 -29.33
N GLY A 277 23.09 5.64 -30.43
CA GLY A 277 23.65 5.34 -31.74
C GLY A 277 23.08 4.07 -32.38
N MET A 278 21.91 3.58 -31.92
CA MET A 278 21.27 2.42 -32.53
C MET A 278 20.77 2.73 -33.94
N PRO A 279 21.03 1.87 -34.94
CA PRO A 279 20.55 2.11 -36.29
C PRO A 279 19.04 2.31 -36.37
N LYS A 280 18.62 3.24 -37.23
CA LYS A 280 17.22 3.65 -37.43
C LYS A 280 16.37 2.66 -38.22
N LEU A 281 16.95 1.54 -38.65
CA LEU A 281 16.22 0.58 -39.46
C LEU A 281 15.22 -0.17 -38.55
N ASP A 282 13.93 0.05 -38.79
CA ASP A 282 12.82 -0.37 -37.92
C ASP A 282 12.89 -1.83 -37.48
N LEU A 283 13.31 -2.72 -38.38
CA LEU A 283 13.43 -4.15 -38.08
C LEU A 283 14.42 -4.44 -36.95
N TYR A 284 15.53 -3.70 -36.83
CA TYR A 284 16.48 -3.92 -35.74
C TYR A 284 15.96 -3.38 -34.42
N ARG A 285 15.27 -2.24 -34.42
CA ARG A 285 14.69 -1.67 -33.20
C ARG A 285 13.54 -2.54 -32.69
N GLN A 286 12.67 -2.99 -33.60
CA GLN A 286 11.60 -3.93 -33.28
C GLN A 286 12.17 -5.26 -32.80
N ASP A 287 13.12 -5.85 -33.53
CA ASP A 287 13.78 -7.09 -33.11
C ASP A 287 14.41 -6.90 -31.74
N PHE A 288 15.09 -5.77 -31.48
CA PHE A 288 15.74 -5.50 -30.20
C PHE A 288 14.76 -5.32 -29.03
N MET A 289 13.66 -4.58 -29.23
CA MET A 289 12.61 -4.41 -28.22
C MET A 289 11.79 -5.69 -27.99
N ASN A 290 11.73 -6.56 -29.00
CA ASN A 290 11.07 -7.86 -28.96
C ASN A 290 12.02 -9.01 -28.60
N SER A 291 13.33 -8.76 -28.59
CA SER A 291 14.39 -9.77 -28.44
C SER A 291 14.42 -10.24 -27.00
N ASN A 292 13.72 -11.34 -26.75
CA ASN A 292 13.75 -12.04 -25.47
C ASN A 292 15.02 -12.87 -25.25
N ASN A 293 16.00 -12.78 -26.16
CA ASN A 293 17.27 -13.48 -26.09
C ASN A 293 18.15 -12.86 -25.00
N THR A 294 17.89 -13.20 -23.74
CA THR A 294 19.04 -13.52 -22.87
C THR A 294 19.81 -14.55 -23.63
N ILE A 295 21.01 -14.20 -24.10
CA ILE A 295 22.05 -15.18 -24.30
C ILE A 295 22.14 -15.85 -22.94
N THR A 296 21.51 -17.01 -22.78
CA THR A 296 21.58 -17.79 -21.55
C THR A 296 23.04 -18.14 -21.43
N THR A 297 23.76 -17.37 -20.61
CA THR A 297 25.11 -17.65 -20.16
C THR A 297 25.08 -18.84 -19.22
N SER A 298 24.38 -19.92 -19.59
CA SER A 298 24.23 -21.17 -18.85
C SER A 298 25.54 -21.97 -18.78
N SER A 299 26.68 -21.31 -18.94
CA SER A 299 28.02 -21.89 -18.78
C SER A 299 29.03 -20.91 -18.19
N GLN A 300 28.61 -19.74 -17.68
CA GLN A 300 29.53 -18.82 -17.01
C GLN A 300 29.34 -18.92 -15.49
N SER A 301 30.39 -19.45 -14.84
CA SER A 301 30.57 -19.49 -13.39
C SER A 301 30.41 -18.11 -12.77
N ASN A 302 29.93 -18.06 -11.52
CA ASN A 302 29.58 -16.86 -10.73
C ASN A 302 30.75 -15.90 -10.40
N ASP A 303 31.84 -15.88 -11.17
CA ASP A 303 32.90 -14.88 -10.98
C ASP A 303 32.45 -13.53 -11.56
N ARG A 304 31.89 -12.71 -10.67
CA ARG A 304 31.27 -11.41 -10.95
C ARG A 304 32.22 -10.30 -11.45
N ASN A 305 33.46 -10.62 -11.79
CA ASN A 305 34.48 -9.61 -12.14
C ASN A 305 35.19 -9.82 -13.49
N ASP A 306 34.83 -10.82 -14.31
CA ASP A 306 35.49 -10.99 -15.61
C ASP A 306 34.77 -10.20 -16.72
N ASP A 307 35.40 -9.09 -17.13
CA ASP A 307 35.06 -8.29 -18.30
C ASP A 307 35.04 -9.13 -19.58
N ASN A 308 33.89 -9.75 -19.86
CA ASN A 308 33.51 -10.37 -21.13
C ASN A 308 34.67 -10.91 -22.01
N PRO A 309 35.54 -11.80 -21.47
CA PRO A 309 36.79 -12.20 -22.13
C PRO A 309 36.52 -12.95 -23.43
N CYS A 310 35.31 -13.46 -23.67
CA CYS A 310 34.98 -14.24 -24.85
C CYS A 310 35.14 -13.46 -26.18
N ILE A 311 34.68 -12.21 -26.26
CA ILE A 311 34.77 -11.41 -27.51
C ILE A 311 36.21 -10.94 -27.73
N ILE A 312 36.87 -10.46 -26.68
CA ILE A 312 38.28 -10.02 -26.75
C ILE A 312 39.18 -11.21 -27.08
N GLN A 313 38.92 -12.38 -26.50
CA GLN A 313 39.68 -13.59 -26.78
C GLN A 313 39.39 -14.14 -28.18
N GLN A 314 38.17 -14.02 -28.70
CA GLN A 314 37.87 -14.30 -30.11
C GLN A 314 38.61 -13.33 -31.05
N MET A 315 38.64 -12.03 -30.75
CA MET A 315 39.45 -11.05 -31.49
C MET A 315 40.93 -11.40 -31.44
N MET A 316 41.48 -11.68 -30.25
CA MET A 316 42.88 -12.05 -30.06
C MET A 316 43.23 -13.37 -30.77
N THR A 317 42.34 -14.36 -30.76
CA THR A 317 42.52 -15.63 -31.49
C THR A 317 42.52 -15.41 -33.00
N LEU A 318 41.63 -14.56 -33.52
CA LEU A 318 41.62 -14.18 -34.93
C LEU A 318 42.90 -13.43 -35.32
N MET A 319 43.42 -12.55 -34.45
CA MET A 319 44.69 -11.87 -34.67
C MET A 319 45.90 -12.82 -34.61
N HIS A 320 45.90 -13.80 -33.71
CA HIS A 320 46.99 -14.78 -33.61
C HIS A 320 47.00 -15.75 -34.80
N LYS A 321 45.83 -16.11 -35.35
CA LYS A 321 45.72 -16.94 -36.55
C LYS A 321 46.36 -16.29 -37.79
N ARG A 322 46.38 -14.95 -37.83
CA ARG A 322 47.07 -14.15 -38.88
C ARG A 322 48.58 -14.41 -38.90
N SER A 323 49.18 -14.73 -37.76
CA SER A 323 50.63 -14.92 -37.64
C SER A 323 51.10 -16.33 -38.02
N SER A 324 50.20 -17.32 -38.18
CA SER A 324 50.60 -18.72 -38.46
C SER A 324 50.36 -19.21 -39.89
N GLU A 325 49.55 -18.51 -40.71
CA GLU A 325 49.20 -18.94 -42.08
C GLU A 325 50.01 -18.18 -43.14
N ASP A 326 51.31 -18.48 -43.24
CA ASP A 326 52.31 -17.71 -44.01
C ASP A 326 52.55 -18.24 -45.45
N LYS A 327 51.49 -18.59 -46.21
CA LYS A 327 51.63 -19.09 -47.60
C LYS A 327 50.88 -18.24 -48.65
N ALA A 328 51.49 -17.08 -48.92
CA ALA A 328 51.71 -16.35 -50.19
C ALA A 328 50.67 -16.18 -51.32
N GLU A 329 49.47 -16.76 -51.37
CA GLU A 329 48.60 -16.58 -52.57
C GLU A 329 47.19 -16.01 -52.37
N HIS A 330 46.73 -15.67 -51.15
CA HIS A 330 45.34 -15.19 -50.92
C HIS A 330 45.20 -13.97 -49.98
N GLY A 331 46.17 -13.04 -49.99
CA GLY A 331 46.26 -11.91 -49.04
C GLY A 331 45.01 -11.02 -48.94
N ASP A 332 44.43 -10.63 -50.08
CA ASP A 332 43.29 -9.69 -50.10
C ASP A 332 42.00 -10.30 -49.54
N GLN A 333 41.78 -11.60 -49.80
CA GLN A 333 40.58 -12.31 -49.33
C GLN A 333 40.61 -12.51 -47.82
N LEU A 334 41.80 -12.76 -47.25
CA LEU A 334 41.98 -12.90 -45.80
C LEU A 334 41.77 -11.54 -45.10
N GLN A 335 42.26 -10.45 -45.68
CA GLN A 335 42.07 -9.10 -45.13
C GLN A 335 40.59 -8.69 -45.13
N TYR A 336 39.86 -8.93 -46.23
CA TYR A 336 38.42 -8.68 -46.29
C TYR A 336 37.64 -9.50 -45.26
N ARG A 337 37.94 -10.80 -45.15
CA ARG A 337 37.30 -11.69 -44.16
C ARG A 337 37.55 -11.21 -42.72
N LEU A 338 38.78 -10.80 -42.41
CA LEU A 338 39.14 -10.29 -41.09
C LEU A 338 38.38 -8.97 -40.79
N MET A 339 38.29 -8.07 -41.76
CA MET A 339 37.53 -6.82 -41.61
C MET A 339 36.05 -7.07 -41.33
N VAL A 340 35.43 -8.02 -42.06
CA VAL A 340 34.02 -8.39 -41.84
C VAL A 340 33.80 -9.00 -40.46
N GLU A 341 34.72 -9.88 -40.00
CA GLU A 341 34.62 -10.45 -38.64
C GLU A 341 34.86 -9.40 -37.55
N LEU A 342 35.80 -8.46 -37.74
CA LEU A 342 36.02 -7.35 -36.80
C LEU A 342 34.77 -6.46 -36.69
N GLN A 343 34.17 -6.09 -37.82
CA GLN A 343 32.94 -5.31 -37.85
C GLN A 343 31.78 -6.07 -37.20
N ARG A 344 31.69 -7.39 -37.39
CA ARG A 344 30.70 -8.25 -36.73
C ARG A 344 30.90 -8.29 -35.21
N LEU A 345 32.14 -8.40 -34.73
CA LEU A 345 32.46 -8.43 -33.30
C LEU A 345 32.20 -7.08 -32.64
N GLU A 346 32.54 -5.98 -33.30
CA GLU A 346 32.21 -4.63 -32.84
C GLU A 346 30.69 -4.42 -32.75
N TRP A 347 29.96 -4.85 -33.78
CA TRP A 347 28.49 -4.84 -33.76
C TRP A 347 27.91 -5.68 -32.61
N GLN A 348 28.46 -6.88 -32.36
CA GLN A 348 28.04 -7.71 -31.23
C GLN A 348 28.33 -7.04 -29.89
N ARG A 349 29.48 -6.37 -29.74
CA ARG A 349 29.81 -5.60 -28.54
C ARG A 349 28.83 -4.46 -28.33
N GLN A 350 28.54 -3.67 -29.36
CA GLN A 350 27.56 -2.58 -29.29
C GLN A 350 26.16 -3.10 -28.95
N ARG A 351 25.73 -4.21 -29.58
CA ARG A 351 24.46 -4.86 -29.28
C ARG A 351 24.34 -5.27 -27.81
N LEU A 352 25.40 -5.83 -27.23
CA LEU A 352 25.42 -6.20 -25.81
C LEU A 352 25.34 -4.98 -24.89
N ASP A 353 26.02 -3.89 -25.25
CA ASP A 353 25.95 -2.64 -24.49
C ASP A 353 24.54 -2.04 -24.54
N TRP A 354 23.93 -1.95 -25.73
CA TRP A 354 22.54 -1.54 -25.87
C TRP A 354 21.62 -2.42 -25.03
N GLN A 355 21.81 -3.75 -25.04
CA GLN A 355 20.98 -4.67 -24.27
C GLN A 355 21.09 -4.41 -22.76
N ARG A 356 22.31 -4.14 -22.27
CA ARG A 356 22.53 -3.75 -20.88
C ARG A 356 21.79 -2.45 -20.53
N GLN A 357 21.88 -1.45 -21.41
CA GLN A 357 21.20 -0.17 -21.22
C GLN A 357 19.66 -0.30 -21.26
N LEU A 358 19.12 -1.16 -22.13
CA LEU A 358 17.69 -1.47 -22.17
C LEU A 358 17.21 -2.12 -20.87
N GLU A 359 17.91 -3.15 -20.40
CA GLU A 359 17.55 -3.83 -19.14
C GLU A 359 17.69 -2.89 -17.93
N GLN A 360 18.69 -2.00 -17.93
CA GLN A 360 18.82 -0.96 -16.91
C GLN A 360 17.62 0.00 -16.96
N ARG A 361 17.31 0.58 -18.12
CA ARG A 361 16.18 1.51 -18.30
C ARG A 361 14.86 0.86 -17.87
N LYS A 362 14.63 -0.38 -18.30
CA LYS A 362 13.47 -1.19 -17.89
C LYS A 362 13.37 -1.37 -16.37
N THR A 363 14.50 -1.70 -15.72
CA THR A 363 14.56 -1.88 -14.27
C THR A 363 14.22 -0.57 -13.56
N GLU A 364 14.79 0.55 -14.02
CA GLU A 364 14.55 1.87 -13.43
C GLU A 364 13.09 2.34 -13.60
N ILE A 365 12.48 2.13 -14.77
CA ILE A 365 11.05 2.41 -15.01
C ILE A 365 10.17 1.52 -14.13
N THR A 366 10.51 0.23 -14.02
CA THR A 366 9.80 -0.72 -13.15
C THR A 366 9.85 -0.30 -11.68
N GLN A 367 11.03 0.11 -11.21
CA GLN A 367 11.21 0.63 -9.85
C GLN A 367 10.37 1.90 -9.62
N SER A 368 10.37 2.82 -10.58
CA SER A 368 9.60 4.07 -10.52
C SER A 368 8.10 3.81 -10.42
N MET A 369 7.56 2.92 -11.27
CA MET A 369 6.14 2.54 -11.23
C MET A 369 5.75 1.85 -9.93
N LYS A 370 6.57 0.93 -9.42
CA LYS A 370 6.33 0.26 -8.13
C LYS A 370 6.37 1.25 -6.96
N PHE A 371 7.21 2.27 -7.05
CA PHE A 371 7.26 3.36 -6.06
C PHE A 371 6.01 4.25 -6.12
N LEU A 372 5.56 4.68 -7.31
CA LEU A 372 4.29 5.40 -7.45
C LEU A 372 3.10 4.58 -6.93
N GLN A 373 3.09 3.27 -7.21
CA GLN A 373 2.10 2.34 -6.68
C GLN A 373 2.13 2.26 -5.16
N SER A 374 3.31 2.17 -4.54
CA SER A 374 3.43 2.07 -3.08
C SER A 374 2.98 3.33 -2.38
N ILE A 375 3.26 4.52 -2.93
CA ILE A 375 2.76 5.80 -2.40
C ILE A 375 1.24 5.86 -2.51
N MET A 376 0.65 5.44 -3.63
CA MET A 376 -0.81 5.39 -3.79
C MET A 376 -1.47 4.43 -2.80
N VAL A 377 -0.86 3.27 -2.55
CA VAL A 377 -1.30 2.31 -1.54
C VAL A 377 -1.20 2.93 -0.14
N ASP A 378 -0.11 3.64 0.17
CA ASP A 378 0.02 4.31 1.47
C ASP A 378 -1.03 5.41 1.66
N TRP A 379 -1.21 6.29 0.67
CA TRP A 379 -2.23 7.34 0.68
C TRP A 379 -3.65 6.77 0.88
N SER A 380 -4.05 5.81 0.05
CA SER A 380 -5.39 5.21 0.09
C SER A 380 -5.68 4.41 1.36
N ASN A 381 -4.64 4.01 2.09
CA ASN A 381 -4.78 3.36 3.39
C ASN A 381 -5.01 4.35 4.53
N ARG A 382 -4.93 5.67 4.35
CA ARG A 382 -5.15 6.61 5.46
C ARG A 382 -6.62 6.82 5.76
N THR A 383 -6.94 6.86 7.04
CA THR A 383 -8.31 6.80 7.55
C THR A 383 -9.19 7.96 7.08
N TRP A 384 -8.64 9.18 7.01
CA TRP A 384 -9.36 10.35 6.50
C TRP A 384 -9.48 10.33 4.97
N VAL A 385 -8.41 9.93 4.28
CA VAL A 385 -8.39 9.73 2.82
C VAL A 385 -9.48 8.77 2.34
N VAL A 386 -9.76 7.71 3.12
CA VAL A 386 -10.87 6.79 2.82
C VAL A 386 -12.19 7.56 2.64
N SER A 387 -12.51 8.46 3.56
CA SER A 387 -13.74 9.24 3.45
C SER A 387 -13.77 10.12 2.20
N GLU A 388 -12.65 10.73 1.86
CA GLU A 388 -12.53 11.69 0.77
C GLU A 388 -12.76 11.04 -0.60
N TYR A 389 -12.12 9.90 -0.90
CA TYR A 389 -12.36 9.22 -2.17
C TYR A 389 -13.73 8.54 -2.24
N HIS A 390 -14.32 8.14 -1.10
CA HIS A 390 -15.70 7.64 -1.06
C HIS A 390 -16.72 8.75 -1.36
N LEU A 391 -16.45 9.98 -0.92
CA LEU A 391 -17.27 11.15 -1.26
C LEU A 391 -17.12 11.50 -2.75
N ALA A 392 -15.90 11.48 -3.29
CA ALA A 392 -15.66 11.65 -4.72
C ALA A 392 -16.44 10.61 -5.55
N ARG A 393 -16.40 9.33 -5.13
CA ARG A 393 -17.18 8.24 -5.74
C ARG A 393 -18.68 8.51 -5.73
N ARG A 394 -19.23 8.99 -4.62
CA ARG A 394 -20.68 9.27 -4.50
C ARG A 394 -21.12 10.48 -5.31
N LYS A 395 -20.27 11.51 -5.40
CA LYS A 395 -20.62 12.78 -6.04
C LYS A 395 -20.50 12.70 -7.56
N ASN A 396 -19.30 12.42 -8.07
CA ASN A 396 -18.97 12.55 -9.48
C ASN A 396 -18.76 11.20 -10.17
N GLY A 397 -18.67 10.10 -9.42
CA GLY A 397 -18.29 8.78 -9.97
C GLY A 397 -16.85 8.72 -10.47
N THR A 398 -16.06 9.78 -10.27
CA THR A 398 -14.69 9.92 -10.73
C THR A 398 -13.82 10.53 -9.63
N LEU A 399 -12.55 10.12 -9.57
CA LEU A 399 -11.51 10.69 -8.72
C LEU A 399 -10.37 11.13 -9.61
N LYS A 400 -10.01 12.42 -9.56
CA LYS A 400 -8.77 12.89 -10.18
C LYS A 400 -7.60 12.60 -9.24
N PHE A 401 -6.45 12.24 -9.79
CA PHE A 401 -5.22 12.12 -9.01
C PHE A 401 -4.02 12.64 -9.77
N TRP A 402 -3.04 13.15 -9.01
CA TRP A 402 -1.81 13.71 -9.55
C TRP A 402 -0.64 13.36 -8.65
N TYR A 403 0.51 13.09 -9.26
CA TYR A 403 1.78 12.97 -8.54
C TYR A 403 2.57 14.25 -8.75
N ASN A 404 2.85 14.98 -7.68
CA ASN A 404 3.60 16.21 -7.75
C ASN A 404 5.04 16.01 -8.26
N GLN A 405 5.60 14.79 -8.14
CA GLN A 405 6.88 14.44 -8.78
C GLN A 405 6.82 14.41 -10.31
N LEU A 406 5.61 14.34 -10.90
CA LEU A 406 5.38 14.46 -12.35
C LEU A 406 5.09 15.90 -12.77
N SER A 407 5.06 16.86 -11.85
CA SER A 407 4.90 18.29 -12.17
C SER A 407 6.18 18.80 -12.86
N SER A 408 6.19 18.78 -14.19
CA SER A 408 7.25 19.38 -15.01
C SER A 408 6.67 20.28 -16.09
N PRO A 409 7.40 21.34 -16.52
CA PRO A 409 6.91 22.24 -17.56
C PRO A 409 6.54 21.55 -18.88
N ALA A 410 7.16 20.40 -19.17
CA ALA A 410 6.87 19.59 -20.35
C ALA A 410 5.47 18.93 -20.30
N LEU A 411 4.90 18.81 -19.10
CA LEU A 411 3.56 18.26 -18.84
C LEU A 411 2.53 19.36 -18.52
N ASN A 412 2.87 20.65 -18.62
CA ASN A 412 1.88 21.72 -18.54
C ASN A 412 0.86 21.59 -19.69
N GLY A 413 -0.43 21.67 -19.36
CA GLY A 413 -1.53 21.52 -20.31
C GLY A 413 -2.05 20.08 -20.44
N TYR A 414 -1.39 19.11 -19.81
CA TYR A 414 -1.86 17.73 -19.78
C TYR A 414 -2.91 17.52 -18.68
N PRO A 415 -3.94 16.68 -18.92
CA PRO A 415 -4.95 16.39 -17.92
C PRO A 415 -4.35 15.59 -16.76
N PHE A 416 -4.92 15.80 -15.56
CA PHE A 416 -4.63 14.91 -14.43
C PHE A 416 -5.22 13.52 -14.71
N PHE A 417 -4.65 12.50 -14.07
CA PHE A 417 -5.17 11.15 -14.21
C PHE A 417 -6.56 11.06 -13.59
N GLU A 418 -7.41 10.24 -14.19
CA GLU A 418 -8.79 10.06 -13.74
C GLU A 418 -9.07 8.59 -13.47
N TYR A 419 -9.59 8.31 -12.28
CA TYR A 419 -10.08 7.00 -11.89
C TYR A 419 -11.61 7.03 -11.89
N ASN A 420 -12.23 6.31 -12.83
CA ASN A 420 -13.68 6.19 -12.93
C ASN A 420 -14.18 4.96 -12.18
N PHE A 421 -15.01 5.18 -11.16
CA PHE A 421 -15.55 4.11 -10.31
C PHE A 421 -16.59 3.23 -11.02
N ASP A 422 -17.28 3.75 -12.04
CA ASP A 422 -18.39 3.07 -12.72
C ASP A 422 -17.95 2.25 -13.94
N GLN A 423 -16.90 2.67 -14.66
CA GLN A 423 -16.38 1.94 -15.82
C GLN A 423 -16.03 0.48 -15.49
N GLN A 424 -15.73 0.21 -14.22
CA GLN A 424 -15.28 -1.10 -13.76
C GLN A 424 -16.39 -2.15 -13.66
N LYS A 425 -17.67 -1.77 -13.61
CA LYS A 425 -18.77 -2.75 -13.64
C LYS A 425 -18.85 -3.49 -14.98
N LYS A 426 -18.29 -2.91 -16.05
CA LYS A 426 -18.42 -3.42 -17.43
C LYS A 426 -17.20 -4.18 -17.92
N SER A 427 -16.01 -3.87 -17.40
CA SER A 427 -14.85 -4.71 -17.66
C SER A 427 -14.96 -5.93 -16.76
N THR A 428 -15.55 -7.02 -17.26
CA THR A 428 -15.29 -8.34 -16.69
C THR A 428 -13.78 -8.41 -16.54
N PRO A 429 -13.25 -8.52 -15.31
CA PRO A 429 -11.81 -8.62 -15.16
C PRO A 429 -11.39 -9.75 -16.08
N VAL A 430 -10.48 -9.46 -17.01
CA VAL A 430 -9.85 -10.47 -17.85
C VAL A 430 -8.88 -11.24 -16.95
N TYR A 431 -9.40 -11.80 -15.87
CA TYR A 431 -8.94 -13.11 -15.47
C TYR A 431 -9.19 -13.96 -16.70
N LEU A 432 -8.15 -14.66 -17.15
CA LEU A 432 -8.22 -15.73 -18.14
C LEU A 432 -9.06 -16.91 -17.61
N SER A 433 -10.20 -16.63 -16.97
CA SER A 433 -11.10 -17.48 -16.18
C SER A 433 -11.89 -18.48 -17.03
N GLY A 434 -11.53 -18.67 -18.30
CA GLY A 434 -12.14 -19.66 -19.18
C GLY A 434 -11.17 -20.70 -19.72
N LEU A 435 -9.86 -20.55 -19.48
CA LEU A 435 -8.86 -21.56 -19.81
C LEU A 435 -8.44 -22.21 -18.50
N SER A 436 -9.18 -23.26 -18.12
CA SER A 436 -8.80 -24.34 -17.21
C SER A 436 -7.64 -24.00 -16.26
N ASP A 437 -7.94 -23.83 -14.97
CA ASP A 437 -7.00 -23.81 -13.84
C ASP A 437 -6.29 -25.17 -13.66
N ASP A 438 -5.79 -25.74 -14.76
CA ASP A 438 -4.95 -26.91 -14.74
C ASP A 438 -3.57 -26.45 -14.26
N PRO A 439 -3.08 -26.90 -13.10
CA PRO A 439 -1.76 -26.54 -12.60
C PRO A 439 -0.64 -26.90 -13.59
N ILE A 440 -0.90 -27.83 -14.53
CA ILE A 440 0.01 -28.13 -15.64
C ILE A 440 0.12 -26.95 -16.62
N PHE A 441 -0.94 -26.17 -16.83
CA PHE A 441 -0.93 -25.01 -17.73
C PHE A 441 -0.25 -23.78 -17.11
N LEU A 442 -0.39 -23.55 -15.79
CA LEU A 442 0.36 -22.53 -15.06
C LEU A 442 1.85 -22.87 -14.96
N GLN A 443 2.20 -24.14 -14.75
CA GLN A 443 3.61 -24.58 -14.75
C GLN A 443 4.21 -24.60 -16.17
N MET A 444 3.39 -24.80 -17.22
CA MET A 444 3.79 -24.57 -18.61
C MET A 444 3.85 -23.08 -18.99
N GLN A 445 3.09 -22.18 -18.37
CA GLN A 445 3.26 -20.73 -18.52
C GLN A 445 4.47 -20.19 -17.73
N GLN A 446 4.83 -20.84 -16.62
CA GLN A 446 6.07 -20.56 -15.88
C GLN A 446 7.33 -21.05 -16.62
N LYS A 447 7.20 -21.85 -17.69
CA LYS A 447 8.26 -21.91 -18.71
C LYS A 447 8.31 -20.57 -19.43
N HIS A 448 9.00 -19.63 -18.79
CA HIS A 448 9.25 -18.25 -19.16
C HIS A 448 9.18 -17.96 -20.67
N HIS A 449 7.98 -17.77 -21.20
CA HIS A 449 7.82 -16.89 -22.33
C HIS A 449 8.11 -15.50 -21.79
N ARG A 450 9.41 -15.14 -21.74
CA ARG A 450 9.86 -13.77 -21.53
C ARG A 450 9.04 -12.91 -22.47
N LYS A 451 8.27 -11.98 -21.91
CA LYS A 451 7.41 -11.09 -22.67
C LYS A 451 8.27 -9.99 -23.27
N ASP A 452 7.92 -9.49 -24.45
CA ASP A 452 8.64 -8.35 -25.02
C ASP A 452 8.60 -7.11 -24.08
N TYR A 453 9.47 -6.14 -24.30
CA TYR A 453 9.58 -4.95 -23.44
C TYR A 453 8.24 -4.19 -23.34
N LYS A 454 7.52 -4.04 -24.46
CA LYS A 454 6.25 -3.30 -24.50
C LYS A 454 5.17 -3.99 -23.68
N SER A 455 5.05 -5.30 -23.80
CA SER A 455 4.12 -6.15 -23.05
C SER A 455 4.39 -6.05 -21.55
N GLN A 456 5.65 -6.02 -21.14
CA GLN A 456 6.03 -5.82 -19.73
C GLN A 456 5.63 -4.43 -19.21
N MET A 457 5.80 -3.38 -20.01
CA MET A 457 5.36 -2.03 -19.63
C MET A 457 3.82 -1.93 -19.52
N VAL A 458 3.10 -2.59 -20.43
CA VAL A 458 1.63 -2.71 -20.37
C VAL A 458 1.19 -3.47 -19.11
N GLU A 459 1.87 -4.56 -18.77
CA GLU A 459 1.59 -5.33 -17.55
C GLU A 459 1.84 -4.54 -16.29
N LEU A 460 2.98 -3.86 -16.20
CA LEU A 460 3.30 -2.98 -15.08
C LEU A 460 2.25 -1.88 -14.89
N THR A 461 1.73 -1.34 -15.99
CA THR A 461 0.63 -0.37 -15.96
C THR A 461 -0.66 -1.02 -15.45
N ASN A 462 -0.99 -2.23 -15.91
CA ASN A 462 -2.17 -2.95 -15.45
C ASN A 462 -2.06 -3.33 -13.97
N GLU A 463 -0.90 -3.76 -13.50
CA GLU A 463 -0.60 -4.03 -12.09
C GLU A 463 -0.84 -2.79 -11.23
N PHE A 464 -0.41 -1.61 -11.69
CA PHE A 464 -0.68 -0.33 -11.02
C PHE A 464 -2.18 -0.06 -10.89
N TYR A 465 -2.93 -0.15 -12.00
CA TYR A 465 -4.38 0.10 -11.99
C TYR A 465 -5.16 -0.96 -11.21
N ASP A 466 -4.72 -2.22 -11.21
CA ASP A 466 -5.31 -3.28 -10.42
C ASP A 466 -5.01 -3.10 -8.93
N SER A 467 -3.83 -2.57 -8.59
CA SER A 467 -3.53 -2.12 -7.23
C SER A 467 -4.45 -0.98 -6.81
N MET A 468 -4.59 0.08 -7.62
CA MET A 468 -5.51 1.17 -7.32
C MET A 468 -6.96 0.70 -7.17
N ARG A 469 -7.43 -0.15 -8.09
CA ARG A 469 -8.76 -0.77 -8.01
C ARG A 469 -8.96 -1.50 -6.71
N ARG A 470 -8.01 -2.35 -6.33
CA ARG A 470 -8.06 -3.10 -5.08
C ARG A 470 -8.11 -2.17 -3.88
N GLN A 471 -7.35 -1.09 -3.88
CA GLN A 471 -7.30 -0.17 -2.74
C GLN A 471 -8.55 0.72 -2.60
N ILE A 472 -9.11 1.24 -3.71
CA ILE A 472 -10.12 2.31 -3.66
C ILE A 472 -11.54 1.77 -3.90
N THR A 473 -11.69 0.67 -4.64
CA THR A 473 -13.02 0.16 -5.02
C THR A 473 -13.37 -1.19 -4.39
N SER A 474 -12.39 -2.10 -4.28
CA SER A 474 -12.68 -3.49 -3.91
C SER A 474 -12.73 -3.76 -2.41
N ARG A 475 -12.38 -2.79 -1.56
CA ARG A 475 -12.34 -2.99 -0.10
C ARG A 475 -13.74 -2.97 0.50
N THR A 476 -13.98 -3.94 1.36
CA THR A 476 -15.12 -4.01 2.26
C THR A 476 -15.01 -2.95 3.36
N ASP A 477 -16.13 -2.57 3.95
CA ASP A 477 -16.15 -1.63 5.10
C ASP A 477 -15.24 -2.12 6.23
N LEU A 478 -15.18 -3.44 6.46
CA LEU A 478 -14.33 -4.05 7.46
C LEU A 478 -12.83 -3.93 7.12
N GLU A 479 -12.45 -4.15 5.86
CA GLU A 479 -11.07 -3.95 5.38
C GLU A 479 -10.63 -2.51 5.53
N LEU A 480 -11.51 -1.56 5.19
CA LEU A 480 -11.27 -0.14 5.39
C LEU A 480 -10.99 0.15 6.86
N ILE A 481 -11.84 -0.31 7.77
CA ILE A 481 -11.66 -0.05 9.22
C ILE A 481 -10.39 -0.68 9.75
N LEU A 482 -10.10 -1.94 9.41
CA LEU A 482 -9.01 -2.68 10.06
C LEU A 482 -7.62 -2.43 9.47
N GLN A 483 -7.52 -2.18 8.17
CA GLN A 483 -6.22 -2.03 7.51
C GLN A 483 -5.85 -0.56 7.28
N SER A 484 -6.74 0.40 7.57
CA SER A 484 -6.38 1.81 7.45
C SER A 484 -5.27 2.20 8.43
N ARG A 485 -4.60 3.33 8.19
CA ARG A 485 -3.65 3.97 9.09
C ARG A 485 -4.34 5.18 9.68
N ALA A 486 -4.38 5.25 11.00
CA ALA A 486 -4.99 6.33 11.76
C ALA A 486 -4.00 6.80 12.81
N SER A 487 -3.92 8.10 13.07
CA SER A 487 -3.20 8.64 14.22
C SER A 487 -3.85 8.15 15.52
N ARG A 488 -5.19 8.14 15.57
CA ARG A 488 -5.98 7.57 16.67
C ARG A 488 -6.90 6.47 16.17
N ASN A 489 -7.02 5.38 16.93
CA ASN A 489 -7.83 4.23 16.49
C ASN A 489 -9.33 4.55 16.40
N GLU A 490 -9.83 5.50 17.18
CA GLU A 490 -11.20 6.00 17.11
C GLU A 490 -11.51 6.74 15.80
N ASP A 491 -10.53 7.33 15.11
CA ASP A 491 -10.73 8.04 13.84
C ASP A 491 -11.31 7.11 12.77
N ARG A 492 -11.01 5.82 12.85
CA ARG A 492 -11.56 4.79 11.96
C ARG A 492 -13.08 4.73 12.05
N PHE A 493 -13.62 4.95 13.25
CA PHE A 493 -15.06 4.99 13.47
C PHE A 493 -15.65 6.30 12.97
N TYR A 494 -14.98 7.43 13.18
CA TYR A 494 -15.47 8.72 12.69
C TYR A 494 -15.50 8.83 11.17
N SER A 495 -14.49 8.31 10.47
CA SER A 495 -14.38 8.51 9.03
C SER A 495 -15.02 7.40 8.21
N ILE A 496 -14.96 6.12 8.65
CA ILE A 496 -15.35 4.98 7.81
C ILE A 496 -16.77 4.49 8.12
N ILE A 497 -17.17 4.39 9.40
CA ILE A 497 -18.49 3.86 9.76
C ILE A 497 -19.66 4.69 9.17
N PRO A 498 -19.60 6.03 9.09
CA PRO A 498 -20.66 6.81 8.42
C PRO A 498 -20.82 6.48 6.93
N LEU A 499 -19.77 5.92 6.31
CA LEU A 499 -19.78 5.48 4.91
C LEU A 499 -20.37 4.08 4.77
N ALA A 500 -20.20 3.25 5.80
CA ALA A 500 -20.68 1.87 5.87
C ALA A 500 -22.20 1.82 6.01
N SER A 501 -22.90 1.55 4.89
CA SER A 501 -24.36 1.54 4.84
C SER A 501 -25.00 0.61 5.88
N LYS A 502 -24.35 -0.52 6.16
CA LYS A 502 -24.78 -1.55 7.11
C LYS A 502 -24.61 -1.13 8.57
N TYR A 503 -23.56 -0.38 8.90
CA TYR A 503 -23.15 -0.12 10.28
C TYR A 503 -23.31 1.33 10.75
N LYS A 504 -23.65 2.25 9.84
CA LYS A 504 -23.82 3.68 10.19
C LYS A 504 -24.79 3.94 11.34
N HIS A 505 -25.78 3.07 11.56
CA HIS A 505 -26.81 3.24 12.59
C HIS A 505 -26.28 3.05 14.03
N TYR A 506 -25.10 2.44 14.19
CA TYR A 506 -24.45 2.31 15.50
C TYR A 506 -23.86 3.64 15.99
N LEU A 507 -23.61 4.60 15.08
CA LEU A 507 -23.20 5.95 15.42
C LEU A 507 -24.43 6.86 15.39
N LYS A 508 -25.12 6.96 16.53
CA LYS A 508 -26.28 7.86 16.67
C LYS A 508 -25.85 9.32 16.73
N ASP A 509 -24.72 9.60 17.35
CA ASP A 509 -24.13 10.92 17.46
C ASP A 509 -22.60 10.85 17.30
N LYS A 510 -21.98 11.99 16.96
CA LYS A 510 -20.51 12.06 16.82
C LYS A 510 -19.78 12.04 18.17
N HIS A 511 -20.47 12.16 19.29
CA HIS A 511 -19.86 12.12 20.62
C HIS A 511 -19.84 10.69 21.20
N SER A 512 -20.55 9.74 20.59
CA SER A 512 -20.70 8.39 21.11
C SER A 512 -19.43 7.58 21.00
N VAL A 513 -18.51 7.94 20.08
CA VAL A 513 -17.30 7.18 19.81
C VAL A 513 -16.27 7.32 20.93
N SER A 514 -16.10 8.50 21.53
CA SER A 514 -15.19 8.68 22.68
C SER A 514 -15.60 7.81 23.86
N GLY A 515 -16.91 7.65 24.08
CA GLY A 515 -17.47 6.74 25.09
C GLY A 515 -17.27 5.24 24.81
N LEU A 516 -16.75 4.86 23.64
CA LEU A 516 -16.51 3.44 23.30
C LEU A 516 -15.22 2.89 23.90
N GLY A 517 -14.31 3.75 24.39
CA GLY A 517 -13.02 3.32 24.95
C GLY A 517 -12.11 2.67 23.91
N ILE A 518 -12.01 3.25 22.71
CA ILE A 518 -11.16 2.74 21.62
C ILE A 518 -9.76 3.36 21.73
N SER A 519 -8.83 2.62 22.32
CA SER A 519 -7.43 3.07 22.48
C SER A 519 -6.48 2.39 21.47
N ASP A 520 -6.75 1.14 21.11
CA ASP A 520 -5.87 0.27 20.32
C ASP A 520 -6.63 -0.54 19.26
N MET A 521 -5.92 -1.28 18.42
CA MET A 521 -6.57 -2.14 17.42
C MET A 521 -7.34 -3.33 18.03
N LEU A 522 -7.03 -3.71 19.27
CA LEU A 522 -7.74 -4.78 19.99
C LEU A 522 -9.16 -4.31 20.35
N SER A 523 -9.28 -3.15 20.98
CA SER A 523 -10.56 -2.50 21.31
C SER A 523 -11.37 -2.17 20.05
N VAL A 524 -10.74 -1.78 18.92
CA VAL A 524 -11.42 -1.66 17.61
C VAL A 524 -12.10 -2.98 17.23
N ARG A 525 -11.38 -4.10 17.27
CA ARG A 525 -11.89 -5.42 16.86
C ARG A 525 -12.98 -5.93 17.81
N LEU A 526 -12.79 -5.80 19.11
CA LEU A 526 -13.78 -6.18 20.11
C LEU A 526 -15.06 -5.36 19.93
N ARG A 527 -14.94 -4.06 19.64
CA ARG A 527 -16.10 -3.22 19.34
C ARG A 527 -16.80 -3.64 18.06
N LEU A 528 -16.06 -3.96 17.00
CA LEU A 528 -16.64 -4.47 15.76
C LEU A 528 -17.35 -5.80 15.99
N LEU A 529 -16.76 -6.76 16.71
CA LEU A 529 -17.43 -8.02 17.05
C LEU A 529 -18.76 -7.81 17.81
N LYS A 530 -18.95 -6.70 18.51
CA LYS A 530 -20.24 -6.35 19.14
C LYS A 530 -21.29 -5.84 18.13
N TRP A 531 -20.86 -5.23 17.02
CA TRP A 531 -21.73 -4.52 16.07
C TRP A 531 -21.98 -5.27 14.76
N LEU A 532 -21.00 -6.07 14.32
CA LEU A 532 -21.06 -6.81 13.06
C LEU A 532 -22.15 -7.90 13.13
N ASP A 533 -22.65 -8.30 11.95
CA ASP A 533 -23.54 -9.46 11.86
C ASP A 533 -22.71 -10.74 11.83
N THR A 534 -23.37 -11.90 11.83
CA THR A 534 -22.70 -13.20 11.90
C THR A 534 -21.67 -13.40 10.78
N LYS A 535 -22.00 -13.01 9.53
CA LYS A 535 -21.09 -13.16 8.39
C LYS A 535 -19.83 -12.31 8.54
N ASP A 536 -19.95 -11.04 8.92
CA ASP A 536 -18.77 -10.18 9.08
C ASP A 536 -17.97 -10.48 10.35
N LYS A 537 -18.62 -10.99 11.41
CA LYS A 537 -17.91 -11.55 12.58
C LYS A 537 -17.06 -12.77 12.20
N LEU A 538 -17.61 -13.68 11.39
CA LEU A 538 -16.86 -14.84 10.88
C LEU A 538 -15.74 -14.41 9.95
N ASN A 539 -15.99 -13.45 9.04
CA ASN A 539 -14.97 -12.89 8.19
C ASN A 539 -13.80 -12.31 9.02
N LEU A 540 -14.12 -11.54 10.07
CA LEU A 540 -13.13 -10.99 11.00
C LEU A 540 -12.33 -12.10 11.71
N LEU A 541 -13.02 -13.11 12.25
CA LEU A 541 -12.43 -14.22 13.00
C LEU A 541 -11.50 -15.08 12.14
N PHE A 542 -11.94 -15.46 10.94
CA PHE A 542 -11.16 -16.33 10.04
C PHE A 542 -10.08 -15.57 9.27
N CYS A 543 -10.21 -14.26 9.10
CA CYS A 543 -9.11 -13.44 8.60
C CYS A 543 -7.96 -13.28 9.60
N ALA A 544 -8.23 -13.45 10.91
CA ALA A 544 -7.22 -13.37 11.97
C ALA A 544 -6.22 -14.54 12.01
N GLN A 545 -6.29 -15.45 11.03
CA GLN A 545 -5.44 -16.63 10.98
C GLN A 545 -4.20 -16.37 10.14
N ASN A 546 -3.15 -15.86 10.80
CA ASN A 546 -1.80 -15.87 10.23
C ASN A 546 -1.05 -17.17 10.59
N PRO A 547 -0.03 -17.55 9.79
CA PRO A 547 1.01 -18.44 10.27
C PRO A 547 1.73 -17.74 11.43
N ILE A 548 1.50 -18.23 12.65
CA ILE A 548 2.42 -17.98 13.76
C ILE A 548 3.77 -18.46 13.25
N THR A 549 4.66 -17.54 12.90
CA THR A 549 6.04 -17.90 12.60
C THR A 549 6.59 -18.48 13.89
N SER A 550 7.12 -19.71 13.82
CA SER A 550 7.54 -20.53 14.97
C SER A 550 8.59 -19.90 15.90
N LYS A 551 8.98 -18.65 15.66
CA LYS A 551 10.03 -17.91 16.37
C LYS A 551 9.51 -16.72 17.17
N THR A 552 8.26 -16.28 16.99
CA THR A 552 7.73 -15.16 17.79
C THR A 552 7.23 -15.73 19.11
N ILE A 553 7.89 -15.33 20.20
CA ILE A 553 7.56 -15.68 21.59
C ILE A 553 6.04 -15.53 21.81
N ALA A 554 5.46 -16.48 22.56
CA ALA A 554 4.05 -16.67 22.84
C ALA A 554 3.31 -15.44 23.40
N LEU A 555 3.11 -14.40 22.58
CA LEU A 555 1.92 -13.57 22.68
C LEU A 555 0.78 -14.50 22.28
N LEU A 556 0.16 -15.09 23.31
CA LEU A 556 -0.96 -16.01 23.17
C LEU A 556 -1.95 -15.41 22.16
N PRO A 557 -2.29 -16.14 21.09
CA PRO A 557 -3.27 -15.67 20.12
C PRO A 557 -4.60 -15.49 20.84
N THR A 558 -4.95 -14.26 21.18
CA THR A 558 -6.37 -13.96 21.37
C THR A 558 -6.95 -13.83 19.97
N PHE A 559 -8.22 -14.16 19.80
CA PHE A 559 -8.94 -13.98 18.53
C PHE A 559 -8.88 -12.53 18.00
N ALA A 560 -8.44 -11.57 18.84
CA ALA A 560 -8.36 -10.16 18.51
C ALA A 560 -6.93 -9.57 18.46
N THR A 561 -5.86 -10.30 18.76
CA THR A 561 -4.47 -9.75 18.76
C THR A 561 -3.64 -10.06 17.50
N GLN A 562 -3.98 -11.08 16.70
CA GLN A 562 -3.09 -11.59 15.63
C GLN A 562 -3.55 -11.30 14.19
N LEU A 563 -3.49 -10.05 13.73
CA LEU A 563 -3.83 -9.69 12.34
C LEU A 563 -2.74 -8.84 11.69
N LYS A 564 -2.16 -9.32 10.57
CA LYS A 564 -1.38 -8.47 9.66
C LYS A 564 -2.24 -7.90 8.53
N THR A 565 -3.23 -8.65 8.01
CA THR A 565 -4.10 -8.18 6.91
C THR A 565 -5.37 -9.03 6.80
N ILE A 566 -6.56 -8.43 6.68
CA ILE A 566 -7.77 -9.17 6.22
C ILE A 566 -7.48 -9.76 4.85
N LYS A 567 -7.77 -11.05 4.64
CA LYS A 567 -7.60 -11.70 3.33
C LYS A 567 -8.68 -11.19 2.38
N PRO A 568 -8.31 -10.49 1.28
CA PRO A 568 -9.30 -10.03 0.31
C PRO A 568 -10.07 -11.22 -0.27
N GLY A 569 -11.39 -11.06 -0.39
CA GLY A 569 -12.25 -12.07 -1.01
C GLY A 569 -12.83 -13.12 -0.05
N LEU A 570 -12.41 -13.23 1.21
CA LEU A 570 -13.03 -14.20 2.14
C LEU A 570 -14.53 -13.96 2.32
N LEU A 571 -14.94 -12.69 2.48
CA LEU A 571 -16.36 -12.33 2.56
C LEU A 571 -17.14 -12.70 1.29
N LYS A 572 -16.48 -12.62 0.12
CA LYS A 572 -17.08 -13.06 -1.14
C LYS A 572 -17.34 -14.57 -1.09
N LEU A 573 -16.38 -15.37 -0.64
CA LEU A 573 -16.56 -16.82 -0.45
C LEU A 573 -17.68 -17.12 0.57
N ILE A 574 -17.72 -16.43 1.71
CA ILE A 574 -18.78 -16.57 2.73
C ILE A 574 -20.18 -16.31 2.13
N ASN A 575 -20.28 -15.43 1.14
CA ASN A 575 -21.53 -15.11 0.46
C ASN A 575 -21.86 -16.03 -0.72
N GLU A 576 -20.85 -16.62 -1.37
CA GLU A 576 -21.03 -17.49 -2.55
C GLU A 576 -21.30 -18.95 -2.19
N TYR A 577 -20.87 -19.41 -1.01
CA TYR A 577 -21.02 -20.79 -0.59
C TYR A 577 -22.14 -20.99 0.45
N ASP A 578 -23.09 -21.86 0.11
CA ASP A 578 -24.18 -22.29 1.00
C ASP A 578 -23.76 -23.38 2.01
N ASP A 579 -22.60 -24.02 1.80
CA ASP A 579 -22.06 -25.13 2.61
C ASP A 579 -21.36 -24.67 3.92
N SER A 580 -21.73 -23.50 4.43
CA SER A 580 -21.14 -22.94 5.64
C SER A 580 -21.30 -23.87 6.85
N ASN A 581 -20.21 -24.02 7.60
CA ASN A 581 -20.22 -24.67 8.90
C ASN A 581 -20.87 -23.80 9.99
N PHE A 582 -21.42 -22.64 9.65
CA PHE A 582 -22.08 -21.74 10.58
C PHE A 582 -23.51 -21.46 10.11
N ASP A 583 -24.37 -21.12 11.07
CA ASP A 583 -25.71 -20.64 10.78
C ASP A 583 -25.68 -19.10 10.75
N TYR A 584 -25.74 -18.53 9.54
CA TYR A 584 -25.65 -17.09 9.34
C TYR A 584 -26.87 -16.32 9.85
N ASP A 585 -28.03 -16.99 9.93
CA ASP A 585 -29.28 -16.38 10.38
C ASP A 585 -29.39 -16.37 11.91
N ASN A 586 -28.56 -17.17 12.59
CA ASN A 586 -28.48 -17.19 14.03
C ASN A 586 -27.44 -16.15 14.54
N PRO A 587 -27.88 -15.04 15.17
CA PRO A 587 -26.95 -14.03 15.72
C PRO A 587 -26.13 -14.55 16.90
N ASP A 588 -26.59 -15.61 17.58
CA ASP A 588 -25.88 -16.26 18.69
C ASP A 588 -24.81 -17.25 18.20
N CYS A 589 -24.72 -17.50 16.89
CA CYS A 589 -23.69 -18.34 16.31
C CYS A 589 -22.28 -17.78 16.57
N VAL A 590 -22.15 -16.45 16.58
CA VAL A 590 -20.92 -15.75 17.01
C VAL A 590 -21.31 -14.58 17.91
N ARG A 591 -21.00 -14.70 19.21
CA ARG A 591 -21.39 -13.69 20.21
C ARG A 591 -20.24 -13.34 21.12
N LEU A 592 -19.94 -12.04 21.24
CA LEU A 592 -18.96 -11.56 22.20
C LEU A 592 -19.67 -11.18 23.50
N THR A 593 -19.29 -11.81 24.60
CA THR A 593 -19.75 -11.49 25.97
C THR A 593 -18.57 -11.08 26.82
N ARG A 594 -18.81 -10.43 27.96
CA ARG A 594 -17.79 -10.29 29.00
C ARG A 594 -18.02 -11.39 30.03
N ASP A 595 -16.95 -12.04 30.49
CA ASP A 595 -17.07 -13.02 31.57
C ASP A 595 -17.52 -12.30 32.85
N ASP A 596 -18.61 -12.77 33.45
CA ASP A 596 -19.16 -12.22 34.70
C ASP A 596 -18.33 -12.68 35.93
N GLY A 597 -17.32 -13.53 35.72
CA GLY A 597 -16.38 -13.96 36.74
C GLY A 597 -15.27 -12.93 37.04
N ASP A 598 -14.33 -13.34 37.89
CA ASP A 598 -13.23 -12.49 38.37
C ASP A 598 -12.26 -12.04 37.26
N SER A 599 -12.28 -12.70 36.09
CA SER A 599 -11.31 -12.51 35.02
C SER A 599 -11.53 -11.22 34.21
N HIS A 600 -12.77 -10.70 34.16
CA HIS A 600 -13.21 -9.57 33.34
C HIS A 600 -12.85 -9.69 31.83
N LEU A 601 -12.48 -10.88 31.36
CA LEU A 601 -12.05 -11.14 30.00
C LEU A 601 -13.23 -11.07 29.03
N ASP A 602 -12.97 -10.65 27.79
CA ASP A 602 -13.94 -10.80 26.70
C ASP A 602 -13.93 -12.26 26.22
N VAL A 603 -15.11 -12.83 26.05
CA VAL A 603 -15.33 -14.24 25.68
C VAL A 603 -16.12 -14.29 24.39
N LEU A 604 -15.55 -14.91 23.37
CA LEU A 604 -16.20 -15.16 22.09
C LEU A 604 -16.88 -16.54 22.12
N TRP A 605 -18.20 -16.55 22.11
CA TRP A 605 -19.00 -17.74 21.89
C TRP A 605 -19.08 -18.07 20.41
N LEU A 606 -18.76 -19.31 20.07
CA LEU A 606 -18.78 -19.81 18.69
C LEU A 606 -19.55 -21.12 18.59
N CYS A 607 -20.57 -21.17 17.73
CA CYS A 607 -21.43 -22.35 17.55
C CYS A 607 -21.35 -22.86 16.10
N PRO A 608 -20.32 -23.63 15.72
CA PRO A 608 -20.26 -24.26 14.40
C PRO A 608 -21.30 -25.39 14.28
N LYS A 609 -21.55 -25.95 13.10
CA LYS A 609 -22.37 -27.16 12.91
C LYS A 609 -21.58 -28.43 13.17
N SER A 610 -20.27 -28.37 12.94
CA SER A 610 -19.34 -29.49 13.06
C SER A 610 -17.94 -29.01 13.39
N TYR A 611 -17.15 -29.90 13.98
CA TYR A 611 -15.73 -29.66 14.28
C TYR A 611 -14.96 -30.98 14.19
N TYR A 612 -13.63 -30.88 14.12
CA TYR A 612 -12.75 -32.03 14.10
C TYR A 612 -11.91 -32.07 15.36
N ILE A 613 -11.80 -33.25 15.97
CA ILE A 613 -10.91 -33.49 17.12
C ILE A 613 -9.60 -34.07 16.60
N GLN A 614 -8.46 -33.56 17.11
CA GLN A 614 -7.18 -34.17 16.80
C GLN A 614 -7.08 -35.55 17.46
N CYS A 615 -6.98 -36.61 16.64
CA CYS A 615 -6.81 -37.96 17.17
C CYS A 615 -5.45 -38.09 17.88
N PRO A 616 -5.40 -38.47 19.17
CA PRO A 616 -4.14 -38.63 19.89
C PRO A 616 -3.32 -39.73 19.23
N ARG A 617 -2.18 -39.38 18.60
CA ARG A 617 -1.22 -40.39 18.18
C ARG A 617 -0.60 -40.99 19.45
N ARG A 618 -0.72 -42.32 19.59
CA ARG A 618 -0.36 -43.16 20.75
C ARG A 618 1.08 -43.04 21.29
N SER A 619 1.92 -42.12 20.86
CA SER A 619 3.35 -42.14 21.21
C SER A 619 3.98 -40.81 21.61
N VAL A 620 3.26 -39.68 21.58
CA VAL A 620 3.83 -38.40 22.06
C VAL A 620 2.72 -37.57 22.71
N GLU A 621 2.41 -37.85 23.98
CA GLU A 621 1.72 -36.90 24.86
C GLU A 621 2.66 -35.71 25.12
N ARG A 622 2.86 -34.86 24.11
CA ARG A 622 3.35 -33.51 24.39
C ARG A 622 2.21 -32.80 25.10
N SER A 623 2.43 -32.42 26.35
CA SER A 623 1.50 -31.55 27.05
C SER A 623 1.44 -30.21 26.31
N PHE A 624 0.27 -29.84 25.79
CA PHE A 624 0.05 -28.51 25.21
C PHE A 624 0.45 -27.41 26.20
N TYR A 625 0.31 -27.65 27.50
CA TYR A 625 0.80 -26.75 28.53
C TYR A 625 2.31 -26.51 28.40
N ASP A 626 3.13 -27.53 28.17
CA ASP A 626 4.59 -27.38 28.08
C ASP A 626 5.01 -26.65 26.79
N GLU A 627 4.32 -26.93 25.68
CA GLU A 627 4.58 -26.31 24.38
C GLU A 627 4.22 -24.83 24.39
N ILE A 628 3.03 -24.50 24.90
CA ILE A 628 2.53 -23.13 25.00
C ILE A 628 3.31 -22.34 26.05
N SER A 629 3.74 -22.99 27.15
CA SER A 629 4.46 -22.32 28.24
C SER A 629 5.93 -22.04 27.95
N GLY A 630 6.46 -22.45 26.79
CA GLY A 630 7.86 -22.21 26.43
C GLY A 630 8.88 -22.78 27.42
N GLY A 631 8.50 -23.77 28.23
CA GLY A 631 9.36 -24.45 29.20
C GLY A 631 9.94 -23.61 30.34
N ARG A 632 9.43 -22.38 30.62
CA ARG A 632 9.98 -21.52 31.69
C ARG A 632 8.90 -20.83 32.56
N GLY A 633 8.73 -21.31 33.79
CA GLY A 633 8.36 -20.53 34.98
C GLY A 633 6.94 -19.93 35.10
N ASP A 634 6.61 -19.48 36.32
CA ASP A 634 5.30 -19.09 36.88
C ASP A 634 4.37 -18.17 36.04
N ALA A 635 4.86 -17.50 35.00
CA ALA A 635 4.08 -16.54 34.21
C ALA A 635 2.97 -17.21 33.38
N THR A 636 3.18 -18.41 32.87
CA THR A 636 2.18 -19.14 32.07
C THR A 636 1.10 -19.78 32.93
N ASN A 637 1.45 -20.17 34.15
CA ASN A 637 0.46 -20.59 35.17
C ASN A 637 -0.54 -19.48 35.47
N LYS A 638 -0.11 -18.21 35.43
CA LYS A 638 -1.03 -17.08 35.61
C LYS A 638 -2.06 -17.02 34.48
N PHE A 639 -1.65 -17.13 33.23
CA PHE A 639 -2.59 -17.09 32.10
C PHE A 639 -3.62 -18.22 32.16
N TRP A 640 -3.16 -19.46 32.35
CA TRP A 640 -4.07 -20.60 32.46
C TRP A 640 -5.06 -20.38 33.60
N LYS A 641 -4.58 -19.90 34.75
CA LYS A 641 -5.43 -19.53 35.87
C LYS A 641 -6.42 -18.40 35.54
N ASP A 642 -6.00 -17.39 34.78
CA ASP A 642 -6.84 -16.25 34.37
C ASP A 642 -7.98 -16.70 33.44
N VAL A 643 -7.77 -17.72 32.59
CA VAL A 643 -8.84 -18.37 31.81
C VAL A 643 -9.55 -19.51 32.56
N GLY A 644 -9.18 -19.77 33.82
CA GLY A 644 -9.82 -20.79 34.67
C GLY A 644 -9.32 -22.22 34.46
N LEU A 645 -8.18 -22.41 33.78
CA LEU A 645 -7.51 -23.70 33.55
C LEU A 645 -6.40 -23.96 34.59
N ASP A 646 -6.35 -25.18 35.11
CA ASP A 646 -5.38 -25.71 36.06
C ASP A 646 -4.55 -26.80 35.35
N PRO A 647 -3.28 -26.52 35.01
CA PRO A 647 -2.41 -27.47 34.30
C PRO A 647 -2.23 -28.83 35.01
N THR A 648 -2.55 -28.91 36.30
CA THR A 648 -2.42 -30.16 37.09
C THR A 648 -3.69 -31.01 37.08
N LYS A 649 -4.84 -30.45 36.69
CA LYS A 649 -6.14 -31.11 36.78
C LYS A 649 -6.86 -31.20 35.45
N ASP A 650 -6.77 -30.16 34.63
CA ASP A 650 -7.54 -30.07 33.40
C ASP A 650 -6.75 -30.63 32.23
N THR A 651 -7.37 -31.56 31.51
CA THR A 651 -6.84 -32.03 30.23
C THR A 651 -7.10 -31.01 29.13
N LEU A 652 -6.12 -30.85 28.23
CA LEU A 652 -6.26 -30.02 27.04
C LEU A 652 -6.52 -30.88 25.80
N ASP A 653 -7.52 -30.47 25.05
CA ASP A 653 -7.96 -31.03 23.79
C ASP A 653 -7.68 -30.05 22.66
N ALA A 654 -7.42 -30.58 21.47
CA ALA A 654 -7.20 -29.80 20.26
C ALA A 654 -8.36 -30.00 19.28
N VAL A 655 -8.98 -28.88 18.90
CA VAL A 655 -10.15 -28.84 18.01
C VAL A 655 -9.84 -27.97 16.80
N SER A 656 -10.32 -28.41 15.63
CA SER A 656 -10.24 -27.65 14.38
C SER A 656 -11.65 -27.42 13.85
N ILE A 657 -12.04 -26.16 13.70
CA ILE A 657 -13.35 -25.74 13.22
C ILE A 657 -13.22 -25.18 11.80
N PRO A 658 -13.68 -25.89 10.76
CA PRO A 658 -13.62 -25.38 9.40
C PRO A 658 -14.65 -24.26 9.19
N LEU A 659 -14.35 -23.32 8.29
CA LEU A 659 -15.33 -22.32 7.84
C LEU A 659 -16.41 -22.93 6.92
N PHE A 660 -15.99 -23.80 6.01
CA PHE A 660 -16.85 -24.46 5.02
C PHE A 660 -16.78 -25.98 5.17
N MET A 661 -17.91 -26.66 4.99
CA MET A 661 -17.99 -28.12 5.02
C MET A 661 -17.67 -28.67 3.64
N SER A 662 -16.64 -29.52 3.49
CA SER A 662 -16.30 -30.09 2.18
C SER A 662 -17.38 -31.10 1.72
N GLU A 663 -17.97 -30.88 0.55
CA GLU A 663 -18.93 -31.82 -0.08
C GLU A 663 -18.33 -33.23 -0.26
N HIS A 664 -17.02 -33.31 -0.54
CA HIS A 664 -16.33 -34.60 -0.74
C HIS A 664 -16.23 -35.43 0.54
N GLN A 665 -16.56 -34.86 1.70
CA GLN A 665 -16.61 -35.58 2.97
C GLN A 665 -17.97 -36.24 3.26
N ARG A 666 -19.02 -35.94 2.46
CA ARG A 666 -20.31 -36.66 2.56
C ARG A 666 -20.30 -38.01 1.83
N GLY A 667 -19.43 -38.18 0.83
CA GLY A 667 -19.23 -39.45 0.13
C GLY A 667 -18.23 -40.29 0.89
N GLY A 668 -18.65 -41.40 1.52
CA GLY A 668 -17.77 -42.30 2.25
C GLY A 668 -16.51 -42.68 1.46
N TYR A 669 -15.36 -42.65 2.15
CA TYR A 669 -14.02 -42.94 1.64
C TYR A 669 -13.99 -44.13 0.66
N GLN A 670 -13.54 -43.88 -0.57
CA GLN A 670 -12.83 -44.89 -1.35
C GLN A 670 -11.34 -44.72 -1.04
N ASP A 671 -10.72 -45.76 -0.47
CA ASP A 671 -9.30 -45.87 -0.08
C ASP A 671 -8.35 -45.83 -1.30
N ASN A 672 -8.34 -44.74 -2.05
CA ASN A 672 -7.28 -44.49 -3.01
C ASN A 672 -6.17 -43.70 -2.29
N ASP A 673 -5.12 -44.43 -1.91
CA ASP A 673 -3.88 -43.97 -1.26
C ASP A 673 -3.02 -43.01 -2.12
N ASP A 674 -3.63 -42.33 -3.11
CA ASP A 674 -2.91 -41.39 -3.96
C ASP A 674 -2.64 -40.10 -3.18
N ASP A 675 -1.37 -39.94 -2.82
CA ASP A 675 -0.76 -38.85 -2.06
C ASP A 675 -1.03 -37.48 -2.73
N ILE A 676 -2.17 -36.85 -2.41
CA ILE A 676 -2.43 -35.46 -2.77
C ILE A 676 -1.49 -34.58 -1.94
N THR A 677 -0.36 -34.22 -2.54
CA THR A 677 0.61 -33.29 -1.97
C THR A 677 0.10 -31.86 -2.11
N PHE A 678 -0.34 -31.27 -1.01
CA PHE A 678 -0.80 -29.87 -0.96
C PHE A 678 0.40 -28.92 -0.98
N ASP A 679 0.79 -28.36 -2.12
CA ASP A 679 1.97 -27.51 -2.15
C ASP A 679 1.73 -26.11 -1.53
N ASP A 680 2.60 -25.70 -0.61
CA ASP A 680 2.41 -24.53 0.27
C ASP A 680 2.98 -23.23 -0.30
N HIS A 681 3.37 -23.20 -1.58
CA HIS A 681 4.18 -22.10 -2.11
C HIS A 681 3.42 -20.90 -2.68
N ASP A 682 2.09 -20.95 -2.82
CA ASP A 682 1.28 -19.80 -3.24
C ASP A 682 0.26 -19.40 -2.17
N ASP A 683 0.62 -18.41 -1.36
CA ASP A 683 -0.24 -17.82 -0.32
C ASP A 683 -1.38 -16.94 -0.87
N ASN A 684 -1.41 -16.71 -2.19
CA ASN A 684 -2.34 -15.76 -2.81
C ASN A 684 -3.56 -16.40 -3.48
N ASP A 685 -3.63 -17.73 -3.59
CA ASP A 685 -4.70 -18.37 -4.37
C ASP A 685 -5.78 -19.03 -3.49
N LEU A 686 -6.88 -18.30 -3.30
CA LEU A 686 -8.08 -18.77 -2.59
C LEU A 686 -8.97 -19.67 -3.48
N SER A 687 -8.68 -19.84 -4.77
CA SER A 687 -9.66 -20.33 -5.76
C SER A 687 -10.02 -21.81 -5.67
N ASN A 688 -9.10 -22.71 -5.28
CA ASN A 688 -9.41 -24.15 -5.16
C ASN A 688 -8.79 -24.85 -3.94
N ASN A 689 -7.55 -24.51 -3.54
CA ASN A 689 -6.89 -25.07 -2.35
C ASN A 689 -7.16 -24.28 -1.05
N GLY A 690 -7.81 -23.12 -1.15
CA GLY A 690 -8.08 -22.21 -0.02
C GLY A 690 -9.13 -22.71 0.98
N LYS A 691 -9.99 -23.67 0.59
CA LYS A 691 -11.08 -24.19 1.44
C LYS A 691 -10.58 -24.85 2.73
N LEU A 692 -9.43 -25.54 2.70
CA LEU A 692 -8.87 -26.22 3.88
C LEU A 692 -7.97 -25.33 4.78
N ARG A 693 -7.51 -24.18 4.29
CA ARG A 693 -6.56 -23.32 5.04
C ARG A 693 -7.23 -22.33 5.99
N SER A 694 -8.55 -22.33 6.08
CA SER A 694 -9.33 -21.41 6.92
C SER A 694 -9.98 -22.17 8.08
N ASN A 695 -9.21 -22.96 8.81
CA ASN A 695 -9.68 -23.69 9.98
C ASN A 695 -9.29 -22.94 11.25
N LEU A 696 -10.26 -22.65 12.11
CA LEU A 696 -10.01 -22.13 13.44
C LEU A 696 -9.52 -23.26 14.33
N GLN A 697 -8.25 -23.21 14.73
CA GLN A 697 -7.61 -24.19 15.60
C GLN A 697 -7.65 -23.69 17.04
N LEU A 698 -8.25 -24.49 17.91
CA LEU A 698 -8.46 -24.19 19.31
C LEU A 698 -7.79 -25.27 20.17
N VAL A 699 -7.24 -24.85 21.31
CA VAL A 699 -6.82 -25.76 22.38
C VAL A 699 -7.54 -25.35 23.66
N GLY A 700 -8.06 -26.31 24.42
CA GLY A 700 -8.91 -25.99 25.57
C GLY A 700 -9.35 -27.21 26.35
N SER A 701 -10.21 -27.01 27.34
CA SER A 701 -10.80 -28.09 28.14
C SER A 701 -12.28 -28.25 27.80
N TRP A 702 -12.69 -29.47 27.43
CA TRP A 702 -14.11 -29.79 27.25
C TRP A 702 -14.92 -29.62 28.53
N GLU A 703 -14.39 -30.09 29.67
CA GLU A 703 -15.09 -30.08 30.96
C GLU A 703 -15.46 -28.66 31.39
N LYS A 704 -14.53 -27.71 31.19
CA LYS A 704 -14.73 -26.31 31.54
C LYS A 704 -15.31 -25.46 30.40
N ASN A 705 -15.35 -26.01 29.19
CA ASN A 705 -15.64 -25.30 27.95
C ASN A 705 -14.83 -24.00 27.85
N VAL A 706 -13.51 -24.07 28.07
CA VAL A 706 -12.60 -22.93 27.97
C VAL A 706 -11.62 -23.21 26.84
N TRP A 707 -11.62 -22.35 25.83
CA TRP A 707 -10.82 -22.52 24.63
C TRP A 707 -9.96 -21.29 24.37
N ILE A 708 -8.78 -21.52 23.81
CA ILE A 708 -7.91 -20.47 23.32
C ILE A 708 -7.54 -20.78 21.87
N GLN A 709 -7.33 -19.74 21.06
CA GLN A 709 -6.86 -19.95 19.70
C GLN A 709 -5.39 -20.39 19.73
N TYR A 710 -5.10 -21.59 19.22
CA TYR A 710 -3.74 -22.14 19.19
C TYR A 710 -3.52 -22.96 17.93
N ARG A 711 -2.49 -22.60 17.16
CA ARG A 711 -2.16 -23.27 15.90
C ARG A 711 -1.25 -24.48 16.15
N PHE A 712 -1.86 -25.66 16.33
CA PHE A 712 -1.14 -26.92 16.53
C PHE A 712 -0.80 -27.66 15.22
N CYS A 713 -1.32 -27.22 14.07
CA CYS A 713 -0.97 -27.79 12.75
C CYS A 713 -0.26 -26.74 11.88
N SER A 714 1.07 -26.67 12.00
CA SER A 714 1.92 -25.89 11.08
C SER A 714 2.31 -26.69 9.83
N ASP A 715 2.26 -28.02 9.89
CA ASP A 715 2.68 -28.94 8.82
C ASP A 715 1.55 -29.91 8.47
N TYR A 716 0.53 -29.41 7.75
CA TYR A 716 -0.60 -30.22 7.26
C TYR A 716 -0.13 -31.38 6.37
N LYS A 717 1.05 -31.28 5.74
CA LYS A 717 1.65 -32.37 4.97
C LYS A 717 2.06 -33.56 5.85
N ARG A 718 2.48 -33.34 7.10
CA ARG A 718 2.95 -34.41 8.02
C ARG A 718 1.93 -34.84 9.06
N HIS A 719 1.03 -33.94 9.45
CA HIS A 719 0.00 -34.19 10.45
C HIS A 719 -1.36 -34.23 9.73
N LYS A 720 -1.75 -35.43 9.32
CA LYS A 720 -3.12 -35.69 8.85
C LYS A 720 -4.05 -35.41 10.04
N ILE A 721 -4.67 -34.22 10.09
CA ILE A 721 -5.93 -34.04 10.81
C ILE A 721 -6.90 -34.92 10.03
N TYR A 722 -7.19 -36.11 10.54
CA TYR A 722 -8.11 -37.02 9.88
C TYR A 722 -9.52 -36.44 10.03
N PRO A 723 -10.20 -36.04 8.95
CA PRO A 723 -11.58 -35.58 9.01
C PRO A 723 -12.56 -36.71 9.40
N SER A 724 -12.06 -37.93 9.63
CA SER A 724 -12.84 -39.15 9.83
C SER A 724 -13.65 -39.18 11.13
N LEU A 725 -13.43 -38.24 12.05
CA LEU A 725 -14.30 -37.98 13.21
C LEU A 725 -14.79 -36.53 13.18
N ALA A 726 -15.59 -36.19 12.17
CA ALA A 726 -16.45 -35.02 12.28
C ALA A 726 -17.41 -35.25 13.46
N CYS A 727 -17.28 -34.43 14.50
CA CYS A 727 -18.18 -34.43 15.63
C CYS A 727 -19.32 -33.44 15.36
N HIS A 728 -20.55 -33.87 15.61
CA HIS A 728 -21.72 -33.00 15.58
C HIS A 728 -21.89 -32.27 16.92
N MET A 729 -22.41 -31.04 16.87
CA MET A 729 -22.65 -30.23 18.07
C MET A 729 -23.66 -30.79 19.06
N ASP A 730 -24.37 -31.87 18.73
CA ASP A 730 -25.27 -32.55 19.67
C ASP A 730 -24.55 -32.96 20.98
N GLN A 731 -23.22 -33.07 20.94
CA GLN A 731 -22.38 -33.34 22.11
C GLN A 731 -22.07 -32.09 22.95
N HIS A 732 -22.14 -30.89 22.36
CA HIS A 732 -21.79 -29.61 22.98
C HIS A 732 -22.72 -28.48 22.51
N PRO A 733 -24.02 -28.51 22.87
CA PRO A 733 -25.01 -27.55 22.36
C PRO A 733 -24.71 -26.09 22.74
N GLU A 734 -23.87 -25.87 23.75
CA GLU A 734 -23.51 -24.54 24.24
C GLU A 734 -22.48 -23.81 23.36
N GLY A 735 -21.85 -24.48 22.40
CA GLY A 735 -20.77 -23.87 21.62
C GLY A 735 -19.42 -23.87 22.34
N PHE A 736 -18.47 -23.15 21.75
CA PHE A 736 -17.10 -22.97 22.27
C PHE A 736 -16.98 -21.59 22.93
N ARG A 737 -16.53 -21.52 24.19
CA ARG A 737 -16.16 -20.24 24.83
C ARG A 737 -14.67 -19.98 24.61
N ILE A 738 -14.38 -19.07 23.69
CA ILE A 738 -13.02 -18.73 23.28
C ILE A 738 -12.58 -17.44 23.98
N TYR A 739 -11.47 -17.50 24.71
CA TYR A 739 -10.89 -16.37 25.45
C TYR A 739 -9.78 -15.68 24.64
#